data_AF-A0A842Y8G8-F1
#
_entry.id   AF-A0A842Y8G8-F1
#
_cell.length_a   1.000
_cell.length_b   1.000
_cell.length_c   1.000
_cell.angle_alpha   90.00
_cell.angle_beta   90.00
_cell.angle_gamma   90.00
#
_symmetry.space_group_name_H-M   'P 1'
#
loop_
_entity.id
_entity.type
_entity.pdbx_description
1 polymer ?
#
loop_
_entity_poly.entity_id
_entity_poly.type
_entity_poly.pdbx_seq_one_letter_code
_entity_poly.pdbx_strand_id
1 'polypeptide(L)'
;MAKSDGKTTLFDHLLDCTNIASAIADRAPFSKDYREKLKTDLLFCSLVHDIGKSASGFQDVMYKRTKNWGGKRHEIISATFAATFRGITEEQLFAILTHHRSILPDIAITNEKTLPEPQIPFMEDLEDLAPVCTKMQQEWYETSTDLLTMWNRLCRETGQHEWELNIIPDLADIGLSREWLSRSSRYGQLSTIPKEKRRYAALLRGALISSDHLSSANVTSLPPPITLKDCRFFKDGETPRPFQMVSGSVYGDAILRAPTGSGKTNAALLWAAHNQIENGRLFYVLPYTASINAMFNTLQSICGKDNVGLLHHKNVAHLYKLQEGGSQYVGTAKLLADLAREMYYPIRVCTPHQILRSALRGRGWEQSLIEFPGACFIFDEIHAYEPRIVGLIFAMIHWLKPLGAKFLFASATMPEFLQQLISENLGEKLTIIEPDSTEPMDNEVIAKKRHMLEMWSGDILEQIDAFINRFSDKKLLIICNHVATAQNVHEYIVKRRDAGIYDVEEPVLLHSRFTQRDRSNLEDVILKQQPKILIATQVIEVSLNLDYNNCITEPAPIDALIQRFGRVNRYGKREPETVIVCKKQVNKFNIYPKAIVEKTLQSIESLQGTVLAERNLIDVADMVYADGYAKTEREEFERALNYPELKDFDEHTIAGVYRNWVEDVIEGTDQSIEVLPEVCHEKYMSLRRDKRWIEAGMLLVPLRVTQFSMLRSKGYIEPIQDDEGVFTITAHYDSRIGLQIADLPQKNNGGAVFI
;
A
#
# COMPACT_ATOMS: atom_id res chain seq x y z
N MET A 1 25.25 -22.01 12.62
CA MET A 1 24.65 -20.66 12.61
C MET A 1 23.77 -20.49 11.38
N ALA A 2 22.55 -19.98 11.54
CA ALA A 2 21.73 -19.54 10.41
C ALA A 2 22.04 -18.09 9.99
N LYS A 3 22.49 -17.27 10.95
CA LYS A 3 22.74 -15.84 10.74
C LYS A 3 24.13 -15.41 11.23
N SER A 4 24.60 -14.31 10.65
CA SER A 4 25.88 -13.67 10.98
C SER A 4 25.84 -12.79 12.24
N ASP A 5 24.71 -12.78 12.96
CA ASP A 5 24.50 -12.08 14.23
C ASP A 5 25.23 -12.73 15.42
N GLY A 6 25.75 -13.94 15.23
CA GLY A 6 26.49 -14.68 16.26
C GLY A 6 25.60 -15.30 17.34
N LYS A 7 24.27 -15.21 17.22
CA LYS A 7 23.31 -15.68 18.23
C LYS A 7 22.31 -16.69 17.70
N THR A 8 21.86 -16.56 16.45
CA THR A 8 20.81 -17.41 15.89
C THR A 8 21.40 -18.71 15.34
N THR A 9 21.17 -19.82 16.04
CA THR A 9 21.61 -21.14 15.57
C THR A 9 20.77 -21.60 14.37
N LEU A 10 21.29 -22.56 13.59
CA LEU A 10 20.50 -23.13 12.50
C LEU A 10 19.29 -23.89 13.03
N PHE A 11 19.47 -24.59 14.15
CA PHE A 11 18.43 -25.28 14.88
C PHE A 11 17.27 -24.35 15.26
N ASP A 12 17.57 -23.25 15.97
CA ASP A 12 16.54 -22.33 16.46
C ASP A 12 15.79 -21.68 15.29
N HIS A 13 16.49 -21.28 14.23
CA HIS A 13 15.87 -20.69 13.03
C HIS A 13 14.89 -21.66 12.34
N LEU A 14 15.30 -22.93 12.15
CA LEU A 14 14.44 -23.94 11.53
C LEU A 14 13.22 -24.26 12.41
N LEU A 15 13.40 -24.31 13.73
CA LEU A 15 12.31 -24.53 14.68
C LEU A 15 11.30 -23.36 14.65
N ASP A 16 11.79 -22.12 14.72
CA ASP A 16 10.95 -20.92 14.65
C ASP A 16 10.22 -20.82 13.31
N CYS A 17 10.92 -21.06 12.19
CA CYS A 17 10.33 -21.08 10.86
C CYS A 17 9.20 -22.14 10.76
N THR A 18 9.42 -23.32 11.35
CA THR A 18 8.43 -24.41 11.35
C THR A 18 7.21 -24.09 12.20
N ASN A 19 7.40 -23.45 13.37
CA ASN A 19 6.30 -22.98 14.20
C ASN A 19 5.45 -21.92 13.48
N ILE A 20 6.10 -20.97 12.79
CA ILE A 20 5.40 -19.96 11.98
C ILE A 20 4.69 -20.59 10.78
N ALA A 21 5.34 -21.51 10.06
CA ALA A 21 4.75 -22.20 8.92
C ALA A 21 3.49 -22.99 9.31
N SER A 22 3.53 -23.69 10.44
CA SER A 22 2.36 -24.33 11.03
C SER A 22 1.25 -23.32 11.32
N ALA A 23 1.59 -22.19 11.96
CA ALA A 23 0.61 -21.16 12.28
C ALA A 23 0.00 -20.51 11.03
N ILE A 24 0.78 -20.32 9.96
CA ILE A 24 0.28 -19.83 8.67
C ILE A 24 -0.72 -20.83 8.07
N ALA A 25 -0.41 -22.13 8.08
CA ALA A 25 -1.30 -23.17 7.56
C ALA A 25 -2.60 -23.28 8.36
N ASP A 26 -2.52 -23.28 9.69
CA ASP A 26 -3.68 -23.34 10.60
C ASP A 26 -4.64 -22.15 10.38
N ARG A 27 -4.07 -21.01 9.98
CA ARG A 27 -4.78 -19.74 9.75
C ARG A 27 -5.01 -19.43 8.29
N ALA A 28 -4.81 -20.40 7.40
CA ALA A 28 -5.21 -20.23 6.02
C ALA A 28 -6.75 -20.27 5.92
N PRO A 29 -7.38 -19.42 5.09
CA PRO A 29 -8.83 -19.38 4.92
C PRO A 29 -9.34 -20.53 4.03
N PHE A 30 -8.93 -21.76 4.35
CA PHE A 30 -9.23 -22.97 3.59
C PHE A 30 -10.04 -23.98 4.41
N SER A 31 -10.59 -24.98 3.72
CA SER A 31 -11.22 -26.13 4.38
C SER A 31 -10.23 -26.83 5.31
N LYS A 32 -10.76 -27.50 6.34
CA LYS A 32 -9.93 -28.21 7.32
C LYS A 32 -8.98 -29.20 6.65
N ASP A 33 -9.48 -30.02 5.73
CA ASP A 33 -8.67 -31.02 5.02
C ASP A 33 -7.53 -30.39 4.20
N TYR A 34 -7.80 -29.24 3.57
CA TYR A 34 -6.77 -28.53 2.81
C TYR A 34 -5.75 -27.85 3.72
N ARG A 35 -6.17 -27.32 4.88
CA ARG A 35 -5.26 -26.80 5.91
C ARG A 35 -4.34 -27.89 6.45
N GLU A 36 -4.85 -29.07 6.75
CA GLU A 36 -4.02 -30.19 7.22
C GLU A 36 -2.99 -30.61 6.16
N LYS A 37 -3.41 -30.74 4.89
CA LYS A 37 -2.46 -31.02 3.79
C LYS A 37 -1.40 -29.92 3.67
N LEU A 38 -1.81 -28.66 3.65
CA LEU A 38 -0.90 -27.52 3.56
C LEU A 38 0.07 -27.49 4.73
N LYS A 39 -0.41 -27.80 5.95
CA LYS A 39 0.38 -27.85 7.17
C LYS A 39 1.44 -28.93 7.09
N THR A 40 1.08 -30.16 6.72
CA THR A 40 2.04 -31.26 6.54
C THR A 40 3.12 -30.90 5.53
N ASP A 41 2.72 -30.39 4.36
CA ASP A 41 3.66 -30.04 3.29
C ASP A 41 4.59 -28.88 3.71
N LEU A 42 4.04 -27.85 4.37
CA LEU A 42 4.82 -26.70 4.85
C LEU A 42 5.74 -27.04 6.01
N LEU A 43 5.32 -27.89 6.95
CA LEU A 43 6.17 -28.36 8.05
C LEU A 43 7.43 -29.02 7.50
N PHE A 44 7.28 -29.90 6.50
CA PHE A 44 8.43 -30.53 5.86
C PHE A 44 9.32 -29.49 5.17
N CYS A 45 8.72 -28.62 4.34
CA CYS A 45 9.46 -27.58 3.64
C CYS A 45 10.23 -26.65 4.59
N SER A 46 9.63 -26.20 5.69
CA SER A 46 10.25 -25.28 6.65
C SER A 46 11.39 -25.93 7.43
N LEU A 47 11.29 -27.22 7.75
CA LEU A 47 12.36 -27.96 8.42
C LEU A 47 13.60 -28.11 7.54
N VAL A 48 13.41 -28.23 6.23
CA VAL A 48 14.48 -28.60 5.29
C VAL A 48 15.05 -27.39 4.53
N HIS A 49 14.28 -26.32 4.28
CA HIS A 49 14.65 -25.26 3.32
C HIS A 49 16.07 -24.70 3.49
N ASP A 50 16.49 -24.57 4.74
CA ASP A 50 17.76 -23.96 5.13
C ASP A 50 18.79 -24.96 5.63
N ILE A 51 18.48 -26.27 5.60
CA ILE A 51 19.37 -27.29 6.14
C ILE A 51 20.75 -27.16 5.51
N GLY A 52 20.82 -26.94 4.18
CA GLY A 52 22.01 -26.73 3.37
C GLY A 52 23.02 -25.71 3.93
N LYS A 53 22.58 -24.81 4.82
CA LYS A 53 23.46 -23.88 5.55
C LYS A 53 24.45 -24.60 6.47
N SER A 54 24.21 -25.86 6.86
CA SER A 54 25.15 -26.63 7.68
C SER A 54 26.49 -26.93 7.00
N ALA A 55 26.59 -26.83 5.66
CA ALA A 55 27.84 -27.04 4.94
C ALA A 55 28.99 -26.22 5.53
N SER A 56 30.16 -26.84 5.71
CA SER A 56 31.33 -26.24 6.36
C SER A 56 31.72 -24.90 5.75
N GLY A 57 31.74 -24.81 4.41
CA GLY A 57 32.05 -23.58 3.70
C GLY A 57 31.01 -22.47 3.90
N PHE A 58 29.72 -22.79 4.10
CA PHE A 58 28.70 -21.80 4.45
C PHE A 58 28.86 -21.34 5.91
N GLN A 59 29.14 -22.28 6.82
CA GLN A 59 29.41 -21.96 8.22
C GLN A 59 30.63 -21.04 8.37
N ASP A 60 31.67 -21.22 7.56
CA ASP A 60 32.82 -20.31 7.54
C ASP A 60 32.43 -18.87 7.17
N VAL A 61 31.44 -18.67 6.31
CA VAL A 61 30.88 -17.33 6.02
C VAL A 61 30.13 -16.79 7.24
N MET A 62 29.31 -17.61 7.89
CA MET A 62 28.54 -17.20 9.08
C MET A 62 29.45 -16.82 10.25
N TYR A 63 30.54 -17.56 10.45
CA TYR A 63 31.58 -17.27 11.44
C TYR A 63 32.58 -16.19 10.99
N LYS A 64 32.34 -15.54 9.84
CA LYS A 64 33.17 -14.46 9.27
C LYS A 64 34.63 -14.86 9.01
N ARG A 65 34.89 -16.17 8.82
CA ARG A 65 36.19 -16.71 8.41
C ARG A 65 36.43 -16.47 6.92
N THR A 66 35.37 -16.46 6.12
CA THR A 66 35.39 -16.13 4.70
C THR A 66 34.34 -15.07 4.36
N LYS A 67 34.55 -14.32 3.27
CA LYS A 67 33.64 -13.22 2.86
C LYS A 67 32.38 -13.71 2.16
N ASN A 68 32.48 -14.80 1.40
CA ASN A 68 31.38 -15.41 0.66
C ASN A 68 31.63 -16.90 0.43
N TRP A 69 30.59 -17.63 0.04
CA TRP A 69 30.66 -19.05 -0.24
C TRP A 69 30.93 -19.37 -1.72
N GLY A 70 31.71 -18.52 -2.41
CA GLY A 70 32.16 -18.77 -3.78
C GLY A 70 31.03 -18.94 -4.82
N GLY A 71 29.88 -18.29 -4.62
CA GLY A 71 28.73 -18.39 -5.53
C GLY A 71 27.86 -19.64 -5.37
N LYS A 72 28.22 -20.56 -4.46
CA LYS A 72 27.44 -21.75 -4.10
C LYS A 72 26.14 -21.40 -3.39
N ARG A 73 25.14 -22.28 -3.50
CA ARG A 73 23.76 -22.05 -3.04
C ARG A 73 23.32 -23.15 -2.08
N HIS A 74 22.86 -22.78 -0.89
CA HIS A 74 22.52 -23.76 0.16
C HIS A 74 21.17 -24.39 -0.13
N GLU A 75 20.27 -23.66 -0.78
CA GLU A 75 18.95 -24.14 -1.18
C GLU A 75 19.01 -25.35 -2.11
N ILE A 76 20.08 -25.51 -2.89
CA ILE A 76 20.30 -26.68 -3.76
C ILE A 76 20.57 -27.92 -2.89
N ILE A 77 21.47 -27.81 -1.91
CA ILE A 77 21.76 -28.90 -0.97
C ILE A 77 20.49 -29.26 -0.19
N SER A 78 19.74 -28.27 0.27
CA SER A 78 18.48 -28.48 0.98
C SER A 78 17.47 -29.26 0.13
N ALA A 79 17.29 -28.88 -1.13
CA ALA A 79 16.37 -29.57 -2.03
C ALA A 79 16.85 -31.00 -2.38
N THR A 80 18.15 -31.21 -2.63
CA THR A 80 18.70 -32.55 -2.88
C THR A 80 18.57 -33.44 -1.64
N PHE A 81 18.73 -32.90 -0.43
CA PHE A 81 18.47 -33.63 0.81
C PHE A 81 17.00 -33.97 0.96
N ALA A 82 16.09 -33.03 0.68
CA ALA A 82 14.65 -33.26 0.70
C ALA A 82 14.22 -34.40 -0.26
N ALA A 83 14.84 -34.49 -1.44
CA ALA A 83 14.54 -35.52 -2.44
C ALA A 83 14.85 -36.95 -1.98
N THR A 84 15.64 -37.12 -0.91
CA THR A 84 15.96 -38.45 -0.35
C THR A 84 14.82 -39.06 0.47
N PHE A 85 13.83 -38.27 0.86
CA PHE A 85 12.69 -38.72 1.65
C PHE A 85 11.57 -39.29 0.76
N ARG A 86 10.89 -40.34 1.24
CA ARG A 86 9.79 -40.96 0.50
C ARG A 86 8.54 -40.09 0.53
N GLY A 87 7.84 -40.01 -0.60
CA GLY A 87 6.55 -39.32 -0.68
C GLY A 87 6.64 -37.80 -0.85
N ILE A 88 7.85 -37.26 -0.99
CA ILE A 88 8.05 -35.84 -1.28
C ILE A 88 7.66 -35.54 -2.72
N THR A 89 6.92 -34.45 -2.89
CA THR A 89 6.39 -34.00 -4.16
C THR A 89 7.31 -32.98 -4.84
N GLU A 90 7.25 -32.89 -6.16
CA GLU A 90 7.99 -31.88 -6.92
C GLU A 90 7.63 -30.45 -6.48
N GLU A 91 6.38 -30.22 -6.08
CA GLU A 91 5.91 -28.92 -5.58
C GLU A 91 6.64 -28.49 -4.30
N GLN A 92 6.92 -29.43 -3.40
CA GLN A 92 7.71 -29.18 -2.18
C GLN A 92 9.19 -28.91 -2.52
N LEU A 93 9.78 -29.75 -3.39
CA LEU A 93 11.17 -29.59 -3.84
C LEU A 93 11.36 -28.25 -4.56
N PHE A 94 10.40 -27.85 -5.40
CA PHE A 94 10.38 -26.57 -6.07
C PHE A 94 10.36 -25.39 -5.07
N ALA A 95 9.46 -25.44 -4.08
CA ALA A 95 9.36 -24.40 -3.06
C ALA A 95 10.66 -24.26 -2.26
N ILE A 96 11.25 -25.38 -1.83
CA ILE A 96 12.55 -25.42 -1.13
C ILE A 96 13.67 -24.85 -2.01
N LEU A 97 13.76 -25.27 -3.27
CA LEU A 97 14.83 -24.84 -4.16
C LEU A 97 14.75 -23.33 -4.50
N THR A 98 13.54 -22.77 -4.59
CA THR A 98 13.32 -21.41 -5.12
C THR A 98 12.98 -20.36 -4.05
N HIS A 99 13.06 -20.68 -2.75
CA HIS A 99 12.67 -19.74 -1.69
C HIS A 99 13.52 -18.46 -1.64
N HIS A 100 14.75 -18.45 -2.20
CA HIS A 100 15.60 -17.26 -2.26
C HIS A 100 15.80 -16.65 -3.66
N ARG A 101 15.41 -17.37 -4.73
CA ARG A 101 15.73 -17.01 -6.12
C ARG A 101 14.58 -17.33 -7.04
N SER A 102 14.46 -16.56 -8.12
CA SER A 102 13.55 -16.91 -9.21
C SER A 102 14.11 -18.06 -10.05
N ILE A 103 13.24 -18.71 -10.80
CA ILE A 103 13.65 -19.69 -11.81
C ILE A 103 14.46 -19.04 -12.94
N LEU A 104 15.09 -19.85 -13.78
CA LEU A 104 16.03 -19.41 -14.82
C LEU A 104 15.40 -18.38 -15.78
N PRO A 105 16.19 -17.41 -16.29
CA PRO A 105 15.67 -16.41 -17.21
C PRO A 105 15.52 -17.02 -18.62
N ASP A 106 14.52 -16.56 -19.37
CA ASP A 106 14.60 -16.67 -20.83
C ASP A 106 15.74 -15.77 -21.31
N ILE A 107 16.39 -16.15 -22.42
CA ILE A 107 17.61 -15.55 -23.02
C ILE A 107 17.56 -13.99 -23.15
N ALA A 108 16.41 -13.36 -22.96
CA ALA A 108 16.16 -11.93 -23.09
C ALA A 108 16.13 -11.08 -21.78
N ILE A 109 16.21 -11.65 -20.57
CA ILE A 109 16.08 -10.85 -19.31
C ILE A 109 17.26 -11.08 -18.35
N THR A 110 18.21 -10.15 -18.31
CA THR A 110 19.52 -10.32 -17.64
C THR A 110 19.66 -9.67 -16.25
N ASN A 111 18.60 -9.06 -15.70
CA ASN A 111 18.67 -8.33 -14.42
C ASN A 111 18.08 -9.08 -13.20
N GLU A 112 17.58 -10.30 -13.37
CA GLU A 112 16.99 -11.07 -12.25
C GLU A 112 18.02 -11.93 -11.52
N LYS A 113 17.87 -12.01 -10.19
CA LYS A 113 18.63 -12.94 -9.34
C LYS A 113 18.06 -14.36 -9.51
N THR A 114 18.55 -15.11 -10.49
CA THR A 114 18.09 -16.48 -10.80
C THR A 114 18.94 -17.57 -10.16
N LEU A 115 18.43 -18.81 -10.17
CA LEU A 115 19.18 -20.00 -9.78
C LEU A 115 20.34 -20.29 -10.76
N PRO A 116 21.49 -20.79 -10.30
CA PRO A 116 22.59 -21.20 -11.17
C PRO A 116 22.40 -22.65 -11.63
N GLU A 117 21.89 -22.86 -12.85
CA GLU A 117 21.65 -24.20 -13.42
C GLU A 117 22.85 -25.17 -13.29
N PRO A 118 24.12 -24.76 -13.53
CA PRO A 118 25.26 -25.68 -13.43
C PRO A 118 25.52 -26.22 -12.02
N GLN A 119 24.89 -25.67 -10.98
CA GLN A 119 25.03 -26.18 -9.62
C GLN A 119 23.96 -27.22 -9.25
N ILE A 120 22.92 -27.40 -10.07
CA ILE A 120 21.76 -28.22 -9.75
C ILE A 120 22.00 -29.65 -10.26
N PRO A 121 22.01 -30.66 -9.37
CA PRO A 121 22.25 -32.03 -9.78
C PRO A 121 20.97 -32.66 -10.34
N PHE A 122 20.92 -32.93 -11.64
CA PHE A 122 19.86 -33.71 -12.27
C PHE A 122 20.32 -35.15 -12.49
N MET A 123 19.40 -36.11 -12.35
CA MET A 123 19.68 -37.54 -12.53
C MET A 123 20.37 -37.87 -13.87
N GLU A 124 20.07 -37.12 -14.93
CA GLU A 124 20.64 -37.29 -16.27
C GLU A 124 22.11 -36.85 -16.37
N ASP A 125 22.58 -36.00 -15.44
CA ASP A 125 23.91 -35.38 -15.46
C ASP A 125 24.87 -36.00 -14.41
N LEU A 126 24.48 -37.08 -13.73
CA LEU A 126 25.23 -37.63 -12.60
C LEU A 126 26.65 -38.09 -12.95
N GLU A 127 26.90 -38.45 -14.22
CA GLU A 127 28.23 -38.84 -14.71
C GLU A 127 29.16 -37.64 -14.97
N ASP A 128 28.63 -36.41 -15.06
CA ASP A 128 29.38 -35.17 -15.35
C ASP A 128 28.90 -34.01 -14.45
N LEU A 129 28.79 -34.26 -13.14
CA LEU A 129 28.42 -33.23 -12.18
C LEU A 129 29.45 -32.10 -12.18
N ALA A 130 28.97 -30.85 -12.28
CA ALA A 130 29.85 -29.71 -12.26
C ALA A 130 30.71 -29.67 -10.97
N PRO A 131 32.00 -29.30 -11.04
CA PRO A 131 32.91 -29.31 -9.89
C PRO A 131 32.41 -28.52 -8.68
N VAL A 132 31.60 -27.48 -8.93
CA VAL A 132 30.97 -26.66 -7.89
C VAL A 132 29.94 -27.46 -7.08
N CYS A 133 29.15 -28.32 -7.72
CA CYS A 133 28.17 -29.19 -7.07
C CYS A 133 28.86 -30.25 -6.21
N THR A 134 29.88 -30.93 -6.76
CA THR A 134 30.67 -31.93 -6.01
C THR A 134 31.32 -31.31 -4.78
N LYS A 135 31.86 -30.09 -4.90
CA LYS A 135 32.46 -29.37 -3.77
C LYS A 135 31.43 -28.99 -2.70
N MET A 136 30.22 -28.59 -3.11
CA MET A 136 29.13 -28.31 -2.17
C MET A 136 28.72 -29.55 -1.37
N GLN A 137 28.57 -30.69 -2.05
CA GLN A 137 28.25 -31.97 -1.41
C GLN A 137 29.37 -32.39 -0.45
N GLN A 138 30.64 -32.26 -0.84
CA GLN A 138 31.76 -32.56 0.04
C GLN A 138 31.74 -31.71 1.33
N GLU A 139 31.60 -30.39 1.20
CA GLU A 139 31.52 -29.46 2.34
C GLU A 139 30.29 -29.74 3.24
N TRP A 140 29.23 -30.31 2.69
CA TRP A 140 28.09 -30.79 3.45
C TRP A 140 28.42 -32.02 4.30
N TYR A 141 28.99 -33.06 3.69
CA TYR A 141 29.34 -34.31 4.37
C TYR A 141 30.37 -34.13 5.48
N GLU A 142 31.25 -33.13 5.38
CA GLU A 142 32.18 -32.74 6.46
C GLU A 142 31.47 -32.45 7.79
N THR A 143 30.19 -32.06 7.74
CA THR A 143 29.37 -31.72 8.92
C THR A 143 28.29 -32.77 9.24
N SER A 144 28.32 -33.93 8.57
CA SER A 144 27.25 -34.94 8.61
C SER A 144 26.90 -35.46 10.00
N THR A 145 27.89 -35.68 10.89
CA THR A 145 27.65 -36.15 12.25
C THR A 145 26.88 -35.13 13.11
N ASP A 146 27.27 -33.86 13.04
CA ASP A 146 26.62 -32.78 13.77
C ASP A 146 25.22 -32.52 13.19
N LEU A 147 25.11 -32.54 11.87
CA LEU A 147 23.85 -32.43 11.15
C LEU A 147 22.87 -33.54 11.53
N LEU A 148 23.30 -34.81 11.59
CA LEU A 148 22.44 -35.93 11.96
C LEU A 148 21.87 -35.74 13.38
N THR A 149 22.72 -35.31 14.30
CA THR A 149 22.33 -35.03 15.69
C THR A 149 21.32 -33.89 15.75
N MET A 150 21.58 -32.79 15.03
CA MET A 150 20.69 -31.63 14.95
C MET A 150 19.35 -31.99 14.30
N TRP A 151 19.36 -32.72 13.19
CA TRP A 151 18.18 -33.14 12.43
C TRP A 151 17.26 -34.01 13.27
N ASN A 152 17.79 -35.09 13.87
CA ASN A 152 16.96 -35.96 14.70
C ASN A 152 16.42 -35.23 15.93
N ARG A 153 17.18 -34.27 16.48
CA ARG A 153 16.67 -33.41 17.54
C ARG A 153 15.50 -32.54 17.04
N LEU A 154 15.62 -31.95 15.86
CA LEU A 154 14.59 -31.11 15.25
C LEU A 154 13.31 -31.92 14.98
N CYS A 155 13.45 -33.14 14.45
CA CYS A 155 12.35 -34.09 14.28
C CYS A 155 11.65 -34.38 15.61
N ARG A 156 12.40 -34.65 16.70
CA ARG A 156 11.79 -34.91 18.02
C ARG A 156 11.08 -33.68 18.60
N GLU A 157 11.69 -32.49 18.52
CA GLU A 157 11.08 -31.27 19.05
C GLU A 157 9.83 -30.83 18.28
N THR A 158 9.72 -31.22 17.01
CA THR A 158 8.55 -30.95 16.15
C THR A 158 7.57 -32.14 16.04
N GLY A 159 7.86 -33.25 16.71
CA GLY A 159 7.04 -34.47 16.70
C GLY A 159 7.09 -35.29 15.40
N GLN A 160 8.01 -34.97 14.48
CA GLN A 160 8.15 -35.58 13.16
C GLN A 160 9.10 -36.80 13.18
N HIS A 161 8.80 -37.78 14.04
CA HIS A 161 9.66 -38.96 14.25
C HIS A 161 9.85 -39.82 12.98
N GLU A 162 8.91 -39.75 12.04
CA GLU A 162 8.98 -40.48 10.76
C GLU A 162 10.12 -40.01 9.86
N TRP A 163 10.66 -38.81 10.09
CA TRP A 163 11.78 -38.26 9.32
C TRP A 163 13.13 -38.41 10.04
N GLU A 164 13.19 -39.06 11.20
CA GLU A 164 14.46 -39.35 11.87
C GLU A 164 15.35 -40.28 11.01
N LEU A 165 16.65 -39.99 11.00
CA LEU A 165 17.64 -40.68 10.20
C LEU A 165 18.63 -41.44 11.08
N ASN A 166 19.06 -42.62 10.63
CA ASN A 166 20.20 -43.33 11.24
C ASN A 166 21.53 -42.87 10.66
N ILE A 167 21.53 -42.41 9.41
CA ILE A 167 22.69 -41.94 8.66
C ILE A 167 22.23 -40.84 7.70
N ILE A 168 23.10 -39.86 7.44
CA ILE A 168 22.84 -38.84 6.41
C ILE A 168 22.88 -39.53 5.04
N PRO A 169 21.83 -39.39 4.21
CA PRO A 169 21.77 -40.01 2.90
C PRO A 169 22.72 -39.34 1.91
N ASP A 170 23.08 -40.10 0.88
CA ASP A 170 23.85 -39.56 -0.23
C ASP A 170 22.99 -38.63 -1.10
N LEU A 171 23.53 -37.44 -1.35
CA LEU A 171 22.96 -36.42 -2.21
C LEU A 171 23.29 -36.73 -3.67
N ALA A 172 22.33 -37.28 -4.40
CA ALA A 172 22.50 -37.64 -5.82
C ALA A 172 21.70 -36.72 -6.74
N ASP A 173 20.38 -36.66 -6.57
CA ASP A 173 19.47 -35.99 -7.52
C ASP A 173 18.56 -34.98 -6.80
N ILE A 174 18.24 -33.88 -7.49
CA ILE A 174 17.32 -32.85 -7.02
C ILE A 174 15.87 -33.33 -6.97
N GLY A 175 15.53 -34.44 -7.66
CA GLY A 175 14.20 -35.05 -7.65
C GLY A 175 13.12 -34.20 -8.33
N LEU A 176 13.53 -33.21 -9.12
CA LEU A 176 12.67 -32.21 -9.75
C LEU A 176 12.88 -32.21 -11.27
N SER A 177 11.81 -32.35 -12.04
CA SER A 177 11.86 -32.26 -13.50
C SER A 177 12.34 -30.87 -13.97
N ARG A 178 13.21 -30.80 -14.99
CA ARG A 178 13.83 -29.55 -15.47
C ARG A 178 12.80 -28.50 -15.92
N GLU A 179 11.65 -28.96 -16.38
CA GLU A 179 10.52 -28.15 -16.83
C GLU A 179 10.06 -27.16 -15.76
N TRP A 180 10.17 -27.51 -14.47
CA TRP A 180 9.87 -26.61 -13.35
C TRP A 180 10.75 -25.38 -13.32
N LEU A 181 11.98 -25.45 -13.84
CA LEU A 181 12.93 -24.34 -13.83
C LEU A 181 12.92 -23.55 -15.15
N SER A 182 12.08 -23.93 -16.11
CA SER A 182 12.00 -23.33 -17.43
C SER A 182 10.77 -22.44 -17.60
N ARG A 183 10.99 -21.23 -18.14
CA ARG A 183 9.94 -20.26 -18.52
C ARG A 183 9.40 -20.49 -19.94
N SER A 184 9.97 -21.43 -20.69
CA SER A 184 9.60 -21.70 -22.07
C SER A 184 8.12 -22.02 -22.23
N SER A 185 7.46 -21.39 -23.20
CA SER A 185 6.07 -21.70 -23.53
C SER A 185 5.87 -23.05 -24.24
N ARG A 186 6.96 -23.69 -24.69
CA ARG A 186 6.91 -24.99 -25.41
C ARG A 186 7.35 -26.18 -24.56
N TYR A 187 8.31 -25.98 -23.68
CA TYR A 187 8.95 -27.04 -22.89
C TYR A 187 9.16 -26.64 -21.42
N GLY A 188 8.47 -25.60 -20.95
CA GLY A 188 8.53 -25.13 -19.56
C GLY A 188 7.22 -25.35 -18.82
N GLN A 189 7.13 -24.82 -17.60
CA GLN A 189 6.01 -25.05 -16.69
C GLN A 189 4.63 -24.95 -17.35
N LEU A 190 4.38 -23.93 -18.18
CA LEU A 190 3.06 -23.70 -18.79
C LEU A 190 2.61 -24.86 -19.70
N SER A 191 3.54 -25.50 -20.39
CA SER A 191 3.25 -26.56 -21.36
C SER A 191 3.24 -27.97 -20.77
N THR A 192 3.95 -28.19 -19.67
CA THR A 192 4.25 -29.54 -19.16
C THR A 192 3.69 -29.81 -17.77
N ILE A 193 3.44 -28.77 -16.97
CA ILE A 193 2.97 -28.90 -15.58
C ILE A 193 1.51 -28.45 -15.49
N PRO A 194 0.60 -29.31 -14.97
CA PRO A 194 -0.80 -28.94 -14.74
C PRO A 194 -0.95 -27.68 -13.89
N LYS A 195 -1.97 -26.86 -14.18
CA LYS A 195 -2.19 -25.59 -13.50
C LYS A 195 -2.38 -25.72 -11.99
N GLU A 196 -3.02 -26.80 -11.54
CA GLU A 196 -3.26 -27.06 -10.12
C GLU A 196 -1.94 -27.26 -9.38
N LYS A 197 -1.00 -28.00 -10.00
CA LYS A 197 0.35 -28.22 -9.46
C LYS A 197 1.16 -26.93 -9.42
N ARG A 198 1.16 -26.15 -10.52
CA ARG A 198 1.83 -24.83 -10.58
C ARG A 198 1.32 -23.89 -9.49
N ARG A 199 -0.01 -23.82 -9.34
CA ARG A 199 -0.66 -22.99 -8.31
C ARG A 199 -0.30 -23.46 -6.90
N TYR A 200 -0.28 -24.76 -6.65
CA TYR A 200 0.07 -25.30 -5.34
C TYR A 200 1.55 -25.07 -4.99
N ALA A 201 2.47 -25.25 -5.94
CA ALA A 201 3.89 -24.95 -5.75
C ALA A 201 4.13 -23.46 -5.47
N ALA A 202 3.45 -22.56 -6.20
CA ALA A 202 3.48 -21.13 -5.93
C ALA A 202 2.96 -20.81 -4.52
N LEU A 203 1.85 -21.43 -4.10
CA LEU A 203 1.27 -21.28 -2.77
C LEU A 203 2.24 -21.73 -1.66
N LEU A 204 2.84 -22.91 -1.78
CA LEU A 204 3.84 -23.43 -0.83
C LEU A 204 5.05 -22.50 -0.75
N ARG A 205 5.56 -22.06 -1.90
CA ARG A 205 6.69 -21.13 -1.99
C ARG A 205 6.37 -19.80 -1.29
N GLY A 206 5.19 -19.23 -1.54
CA GLY A 206 4.74 -17.98 -0.90
C GLY A 206 4.68 -18.09 0.62
N ALA A 207 4.10 -19.17 1.14
CA ALA A 207 4.06 -19.43 2.58
C ALA A 207 5.43 -19.70 3.19
N LEU A 208 6.29 -20.46 2.53
CA LEU A 208 7.65 -20.75 3.00
C LEU A 208 8.48 -19.48 3.10
N ILE A 209 8.46 -18.65 2.05
CA ILE A 209 9.17 -17.36 2.03
C ILE A 209 8.66 -16.46 3.16
N SER A 210 7.34 -16.38 3.36
CA SER A 210 6.79 -15.56 4.44
C SER A 210 7.19 -16.09 5.81
N SER A 211 7.21 -17.41 5.99
CA SER A 211 7.66 -18.06 7.23
C SER A 211 9.12 -17.76 7.54
N ASP A 212 10.01 -17.90 6.56
CA ASP A 212 11.45 -17.59 6.69
C ASP A 212 11.70 -16.10 6.97
N HIS A 213 10.97 -15.20 6.30
CA HIS A 213 11.09 -13.76 6.56
C HIS A 213 10.63 -13.40 7.98
N LEU A 214 9.54 -14.00 8.46
CA LEU A 214 9.00 -13.75 9.80
C LEU A 214 9.90 -14.32 10.91
N SER A 215 10.33 -15.58 10.80
CA SER A 215 11.31 -16.16 11.74
C SER A 215 12.62 -15.36 11.68
N SER A 216 13.01 -14.90 10.48
CA SER A 216 14.17 -14.04 10.32
C SER A 216 14.00 -12.66 10.97
N ALA A 217 12.79 -12.22 11.19
CA ALA A 217 12.47 -11.00 11.93
C ALA A 217 12.37 -11.23 13.46
N ASN A 218 12.74 -12.42 13.94
CA ASN A 218 12.59 -12.91 15.32
C ASN A 218 11.13 -12.95 15.78
N VAL A 219 10.20 -13.18 14.84
CA VAL A 219 8.80 -13.45 15.15
C VAL A 219 8.66 -14.92 15.53
N THR A 220 8.26 -15.17 16.77
CA THR A 220 8.05 -16.53 17.30
C THR A 220 6.57 -16.97 17.26
N SER A 221 5.65 -16.02 17.06
CA SER A 221 4.23 -16.31 16.92
C SER A 221 3.52 -15.23 16.10
N LEU A 222 2.44 -15.63 15.43
CA LEU A 222 1.58 -14.71 14.69
C LEU A 222 0.48 -14.14 15.62
N PRO A 223 -0.06 -12.93 15.37
CA PRO A 223 -1.11 -12.30 16.20
C PRO A 223 -2.36 -13.17 16.30
N PRO A 224 -3.12 -13.20 17.41
CA PRO A 224 -4.30 -14.07 17.51
C PRO A 224 -5.27 -13.86 16.34
N PRO A 225 -5.95 -14.91 15.84
CA PRO A 225 -7.00 -14.75 14.84
C PRO A 225 -8.04 -13.74 15.32
N ILE A 226 -8.48 -12.86 14.42
CA ILE A 226 -9.47 -11.83 14.75
C ILE A 226 -10.82 -12.15 14.11
N THR A 227 -11.85 -12.18 14.95
CA THR A 227 -13.24 -12.20 14.52
C THR A 227 -13.77 -10.78 14.58
N LEU A 228 -14.02 -10.17 13.42
CA LEU A 228 -14.46 -8.77 13.33
C LEU A 228 -15.78 -8.52 14.07
N LYS A 229 -16.66 -9.52 14.18
CA LYS A 229 -17.92 -9.39 14.95
C LYS A 229 -17.69 -9.13 16.44
N ASP A 230 -16.53 -9.52 16.98
CA ASP A 230 -16.17 -9.31 18.38
C ASP A 230 -15.51 -7.95 18.59
N CYS A 231 -15.17 -7.23 17.51
CA CYS A 231 -14.62 -5.89 17.59
C CYS A 231 -15.68 -4.86 17.95
N ARG A 232 -15.26 -3.86 18.71
CA ARG A 232 -16.15 -2.80 19.18
C ARG A 232 -16.16 -1.62 18.21
N PHE A 233 -17.09 -1.64 17.27
CA PHE A 233 -17.21 -0.59 16.24
C PHE A 233 -17.79 0.73 16.78
N PHE A 234 -18.55 0.69 17.87
CA PHE A 234 -19.26 1.85 18.42
C PHE A 234 -18.73 2.24 19.80
N LYS A 235 -18.65 3.54 20.05
CA LYS A 235 -18.27 4.09 21.36
C LYS A 235 -19.36 3.86 22.40
N ASP A 236 -19.02 4.00 23.69
CA ASP A 236 -19.99 3.78 24.76
C ASP A 236 -21.11 4.80 24.64
N GLY A 237 -22.35 4.32 24.61
CA GLY A 237 -23.54 5.15 24.41
C GLY A 237 -23.81 5.60 22.96
N GLU A 238 -22.97 5.20 21.99
CA GLU A 238 -23.24 5.45 20.57
C GLU A 238 -24.23 4.42 20.04
N THR A 239 -25.35 4.88 19.50
CA THR A 239 -26.38 4.00 18.91
C THR A 239 -26.13 3.88 17.40
N PRO A 240 -26.04 2.65 16.84
CA PRO A 240 -25.89 2.46 15.41
C PRO A 240 -27.10 3.00 14.67
N ARG A 241 -26.85 3.67 13.54
CA ARG A 241 -27.88 4.16 12.63
C ARG A 241 -28.51 3.01 11.82
N PRO A 242 -29.79 3.11 11.42
CA PRO A 242 -30.48 2.08 10.65
C PRO A 242 -29.70 1.56 9.43
N PHE A 243 -29.18 2.42 8.54
CA PHE A 243 -28.39 1.95 7.40
C PHE A 243 -27.11 1.19 7.78
N GLN A 244 -26.50 1.49 8.94
CA GLN A 244 -25.33 0.76 9.43
C GLN A 244 -25.72 -0.66 9.84
N MET A 245 -26.90 -0.82 10.46
CA MET A 245 -27.45 -2.13 10.79
C MET A 245 -27.84 -2.92 9.54
N VAL A 246 -28.43 -2.26 8.54
CA VAL A 246 -28.67 -2.87 7.22
C VAL A 246 -27.36 -3.38 6.64
N SER A 247 -26.29 -2.57 6.66
CA SER A 247 -24.94 -2.97 6.21
C SER A 247 -24.46 -4.27 6.87
N GLY A 248 -24.67 -4.43 8.18
CA GLY A 248 -24.33 -5.63 8.95
C GLY A 248 -25.21 -6.86 8.68
N SER A 249 -26.22 -6.75 7.82
CA SER A 249 -27.10 -7.84 7.40
C SER A 249 -26.92 -8.27 5.94
N VAL A 250 -26.16 -7.49 5.16
CA VAL A 250 -25.94 -7.77 3.73
C VAL A 250 -24.84 -8.80 3.55
N TYR A 251 -25.19 -9.94 2.95
CA TYR A 251 -24.25 -10.97 2.55
C TYR A 251 -23.81 -10.78 1.09
N GLY A 252 -22.51 -10.96 0.83
CA GLY A 252 -21.94 -10.82 -0.51
C GLY A 252 -21.54 -9.39 -0.82
N ASP A 253 -21.49 -9.08 -2.12
CA ASP A 253 -20.99 -7.80 -2.61
C ASP A 253 -22.03 -6.70 -2.48
N ALA A 254 -21.58 -5.48 -2.22
CA ALA A 254 -22.48 -4.35 -2.00
C ALA A 254 -21.87 -3.00 -2.38
N ILE A 255 -22.75 -2.01 -2.54
CA ILE A 255 -22.39 -0.60 -2.67
C ILE A 255 -22.87 0.11 -1.41
N LEU A 256 -21.99 0.87 -0.77
CA LEU A 256 -22.32 1.72 0.39
C LEU A 256 -22.27 3.19 -0.03
N ARG A 257 -23.45 3.80 -0.18
CA ARG A 257 -23.62 5.23 -0.48
C ARG A 257 -24.01 5.96 0.79
N ALA A 258 -23.07 6.73 1.36
CA ALA A 258 -23.36 7.46 2.59
C ALA A 258 -22.57 8.77 2.69
N PRO A 259 -23.20 9.89 3.08
CA PRO A 259 -22.56 11.21 3.23
C PRO A 259 -21.30 11.22 4.08
N THR A 260 -20.45 12.22 3.90
CA THR A 260 -19.29 12.40 4.78
C THR A 260 -19.73 12.63 6.24
N GLY A 261 -19.11 11.93 7.19
CA GLY A 261 -19.49 12.02 8.61
C GLY A 261 -20.79 11.27 8.98
N SER A 262 -21.36 10.48 8.06
CA SER A 262 -22.54 9.64 8.32
C SER A 262 -22.26 8.38 9.16
N GLY A 263 -20.99 8.03 9.38
CA GLY A 263 -20.60 6.76 9.98
C GLY A 263 -20.40 5.63 8.96
N LYS A 264 -20.10 5.97 7.71
CA LYS A 264 -19.74 5.05 6.61
C LYS A 264 -18.71 3.99 7.02
N THR A 265 -17.67 4.38 7.78
CA THR A 265 -16.64 3.45 8.25
C THR A 265 -17.21 2.32 9.12
N ASN A 266 -18.10 2.63 10.07
CA ASN A 266 -18.72 1.61 10.92
C ASN A 266 -19.67 0.71 10.12
N ALA A 267 -20.41 1.25 9.16
CA ALA A 267 -21.22 0.44 8.24
C ALA A 267 -20.35 -0.53 7.43
N ALA A 268 -19.21 -0.06 6.91
CA ALA A 268 -18.29 -0.88 6.13
C ALA A 268 -17.66 -2.02 6.98
N LEU A 269 -17.33 -1.73 8.24
CA LEU A 269 -16.83 -2.74 9.17
C LEU A 269 -17.91 -3.73 9.60
N LEU A 270 -19.15 -3.30 9.79
CA LEU A 270 -20.28 -4.21 10.04
C LEU A 270 -20.52 -5.16 8.86
N TRP A 271 -20.45 -4.66 7.62
CA TRP A 271 -20.52 -5.50 6.42
C TRP A 271 -19.37 -6.51 6.39
N ALA A 272 -18.13 -6.07 6.65
CA ALA A 272 -16.98 -6.97 6.67
C ALA A 272 -17.11 -8.02 7.77
N ALA A 273 -17.60 -7.63 8.96
CA ALA A 273 -17.86 -8.55 10.05
C ALA A 273 -18.92 -9.59 9.71
N HIS A 274 -19.99 -9.20 9.01
CA HIS A 274 -21.00 -10.14 8.52
C HIS A 274 -20.43 -11.15 7.52
N ASN A 275 -19.50 -10.69 6.67
CA ASN A 275 -19.02 -11.43 5.51
C ASN A 275 -17.72 -12.21 5.74
N GLN A 276 -17.01 -11.94 6.84
CA GLN A 276 -15.77 -12.61 7.23
C GLN A 276 -16.01 -14.11 7.41
N ILE A 277 -15.23 -14.93 6.71
CA ILE A 277 -15.13 -16.37 6.96
C ILE A 277 -14.07 -16.67 8.02
N GLU A 278 -14.00 -17.90 8.51
CA GLU A 278 -12.91 -18.32 9.41
C GLU A 278 -11.54 -18.00 8.79
N ASN A 279 -10.71 -17.27 9.55
CA ASN A 279 -9.39 -16.77 9.11
C ASN A 279 -9.38 -15.85 7.88
N GLY A 280 -10.56 -15.41 7.39
CA GLY A 280 -10.67 -14.48 6.28
C GLY A 280 -10.05 -13.13 6.62
N ARG A 281 -9.23 -12.61 5.69
CA ARG A 281 -8.55 -11.32 5.84
C ARG A 281 -9.44 -10.15 5.44
N LEU A 282 -9.12 -8.98 5.97
CA LEU A 282 -9.73 -7.70 5.58
C LEU A 282 -8.69 -6.79 4.94
N PHE A 283 -8.96 -6.37 3.70
CA PHE A 283 -8.20 -5.34 3.01
C PHE A 283 -9.04 -4.07 2.89
N TYR A 284 -8.64 -3.02 3.61
CA TYR A 284 -9.25 -1.70 3.51
C TYR A 284 -8.41 -0.84 2.55
N VAL A 285 -8.98 -0.51 1.40
CA VAL A 285 -8.30 0.12 0.27
C VAL A 285 -8.76 1.57 0.15
N LEU A 286 -7.81 2.52 0.18
CA LEU A 286 -8.08 3.96 0.02
C LEU A 286 -7.16 4.60 -1.03
N PRO A 287 -7.59 5.68 -1.71
CA PRO A 287 -6.80 6.33 -2.77
C PRO A 287 -5.58 7.08 -2.23
N TYR A 288 -5.73 7.71 -1.07
CA TYR A 288 -4.76 8.68 -0.56
C TYR A 288 -4.02 8.19 0.67
N THR A 289 -2.68 8.29 0.65
CA THR A 289 -1.79 7.89 1.77
C THR A 289 -2.19 8.53 3.10
N ALA A 290 -2.69 9.75 3.07
CA ALA A 290 -3.09 10.47 4.27
C ALA A 290 -4.41 9.93 4.86
N SER A 291 -5.36 9.47 4.03
CA SER A 291 -6.54 8.72 4.47
C SER A 291 -6.20 7.32 4.96
N ILE A 292 -5.23 6.65 4.32
CA ILE A 292 -4.70 5.35 4.76
C ILE A 292 -4.14 5.45 6.18
N ASN A 293 -3.30 6.45 6.47
CA ASN A 293 -2.75 6.65 7.81
C ASN A 293 -3.85 6.92 8.85
N ALA A 294 -4.86 7.71 8.51
CA ALA A 294 -5.99 7.97 9.40
C ALA A 294 -6.83 6.70 9.66
N MET A 295 -7.10 5.91 8.61
CA MET A 295 -7.83 4.65 8.72
C MET A 295 -7.03 3.60 9.49
N PHE A 296 -5.72 3.53 9.31
CA PHE A 296 -4.83 2.66 10.08
C PHE A 296 -4.96 2.91 11.59
N ASN A 297 -4.86 4.18 12.01
CA ASN A 297 -5.06 4.53 13.43
C ASN A 297 -6.47 4.17 13.93
N THR A 298 -7.48 4.40 13.09
CA THR A 298 -8.88 4.06 13.40
C THR A 298 -9.05 2.56 13.61
N LEU A 299 -8.59 1.73 12.68
CA LEU A 299 -8.67 0.27 12.80
C LEU A 299 -7.83 -0.26 13.96
N GLN A 300 -6.65 0.32 14.25
CA GLN A 300 -5.88 -0.08 15.42
C GLN A 300 -6.65 0.15 16.74
N SER A 301 -7.41 1.24 16.82
CA SER A 301 -8.24 1.53 18.01
C SER A 301 -9.44 0.59 18.16
N ILE A 302 -9.95 0.03 17.06
CA ILE A 302 -11.12 -0.83 17.03
C ILE A 302 -10.73 -2.31 17.17
N CYS A 303 -9.71 -2.72 16.42
CA CYS A 303 -9.32 -4.12 16.21
C CYS A 303 -8.04 -4.51 16.96
N GLY A 304 -7.36 -3.55 17.60
CA GLY A 304 -6.09 -3.75 18.29
C GLY A 304 -4.86 -3.50 17.42
N LYS A 305 -3.78 -3.01 18.04
CA LYS A 305 -2.54 -2.60 17.34
C LYS A 305 -1.84 -3.76 16.62
N ASP A 306 -1.87 -4.95 17.22
CA ASP A 306 -1.17 -6.14 16.70
C ASP A 306 -1.89 -6.81 15.53
N ASN A 307 -3.10 -6.36 15.17
CA ASN A 307 -3.94 -6.98 14.15
C ASN A 307 -4.02 -6.19 12.84
N VAL A 308 -3.48 -4.97 12.80
CA VAL A 308 -3.61 -4.06 11.66
C VAL A 308 -2.23 -3.70 11.10
N GLY A 309 -2.03 -3.96 9.81
CA GLY A 309 -0.84 -3.61 9.04
C GLY A 309 -1.06 -2.42 8.10
N LEU A 310 0.01 -1.67 7.84
CA LEU A 310 0.01 -0.47 6.98
C LEU A 310 0.87 -0.68 5.72
N LEU A 311 0.26 -0.61 4.54
CA LEU A 311 0.93 -0.82 3.26
C LEU A 311 0.87 0.42 2.35
N HIS A 312 1.95 1.19 2.33
CA HIS A 312 2.24 2.22 1.31
C HIS A 312 3.73 2.57 1.34
N HIS A 313 4.24 3.24 0.29
CA HIS A 313 5.67 3.57 0.09
C HIS A 313 6.30 4.44 1.20
N LYS A 314 5.49 5.07 2.06
CA LYS A 314 5.93 5.94 3.18
C LYS A 314 5.65 5.35 4.57
N ASN A 315 5.29 4.06 4.65
CA ASN A 315 4.82 3.44 5.89
C ASN A 315 5.89 3.45 7.00
N VAL A 316 7.16 3.19 6.68
CA VAL A 316 8.27 3.20 7.65
C VAL A 316 8.39 4.55 8.37
N ALA A 317 8.34 5.66 7.63
CA ALA A 317 8.43 6.99 8.19
C ALA A 317 7.21 7.33 9.07
N HIS A 318 6.01 6.90 8.67
CA HIS A 318 4.80 7.08 9.48
C HIS A 318 4.87 6.28 10.78
N LEU A 319 5.24 5.00 10.71
CA LEU A 319 5.40 4.12 11.87
C LEU A 319 6.48 4.63 12.83
N TYR A 320 7.55 5.23 12.31
CA TYR A 320 8.57 5.87 13.12
C TYR A 320 8.04 7.08 13.91
N LYS A 321 7.18 7.92 13.31
CA LYS A 321 6.54 9.06 13.99
C LYS A 321 5.68 8.60 15.18
N LEU A 322 4.95 7.50 15.04
CA LEU A 322 4.09 6.94 16.10
C LEU A 322 4.88 6.47 17.33
N GLN A 323 6.20 6.26 17.21
CA GLN A 323 7.07 5.75 18.27
C GLN A 323 7.88 6.87 18.97
N GLU A 324 7.36 8.11 19.00
CA GLU A 324 7.95 9.27 19.68
C GLU A 324 9.39 9.68 19.25
N GLY A 325 9.86 9.23 18.08
CA GLY A 325 10.99 9.87 17.38
C GLY A 325 12.41 9.66 17.96
N GLY A 326 12.66 8.63 18.76
CA GLY A 326 14.00 8.25 19.21
C GLY A 326 14.76 7.36 18.21
N SER A 327 16.09 7.44 18.14
CA SER A 327 16.91 6.59 17.24
C SER A 327 16.75 5.08 17.51
N GLN A 328 16.41 4.71 18.75
CA GLN A 328 16.12 3.34 19.17
C GLN A 328 14.89 2.73 18.47
N TYR A 329 13.96 3.55 17.98
CA TYR A 329 12.68 3.10 17.41
C TYR A 329 12.71 2.89 15.88
N VAL A 330 13.83 3.23 15.21
CA VAL A 330 14.02 2.99 13.76
C VAL A 330 13.89 1.51 13.43
N GLY A 331 14.51 0.65 14.24
CA GLY A 331 14.43 -0.80 14.09
C GLY A 331 13.00 -1.32 14.18
N THR A 332 12.25 -0.84 15.19
CA THR A 332 10.84 -1.20 15.40
C THR A 332 9.96 -0.77 14.22
N ALA A 333 10.12 0.46 13.72
CA ALA A 333 9.32 0.95 12.58
C ALA A 333 9.58 0.16 11.29
N LYS A 334 10.85 -0.18 11.02
CA LYS A 334 11.21 -1.02 9.88
C LYS A 334 10.66 -2.43 10.03
N LEU A 335 10.79 -3.02 11.22
CA LEU A 335 10.22 -4.32 11.54
C LEU A 335 8.72 -4.34 11.27
N LEU A 336 7.95 -3.41 11.85
CA LEU A 336 6.49 -3.33 11.64
C LEU A 336 6.11 -3.17 10.16
N ALA A 337 6.89 -2.41 9.38
CA ALA A 337 6.68 -2.25 7.94
C ALA A 337 6.99 -3.54 7.16
N ASP A 338 8.03 -4.27 7.55
CA ASP A 338 8.38 -5.57 6.96
C ASP A 338 7.30 -6.61 7.29
N LEU A 339 6.85 -6.68 8.55
CA LEU A 339 5.72 -7.52 8.98
C LEU A 339 4.43 -7.21 8.21
N ALA A 340 4.16 -5.95 7.88
CA ALA A 340 2.99 -5.56 7.10
C ALA A 340 2.97 -6.16 5.69
N ARG A 341 4.16 -6.38 5.09
CA ARG A 341 4.31 -6.99 3.77
C ARG A 341 4.19 -8.51 3.78
N GLU A 342 4.39 -9.13 4.95
CA GLU A 342 4.31 -10.57 5.14
C GLU A 342 2.94 -10.99 5.68
N MET A 343 2.67 -12.30 5.72
CA MET A 343 1.40 -12.91 6.16
C MET A 343 1.09 -12.77 7.66
N TYR A 344 1.50 -11.67 8.28
CA TYR A 344 1.41 -11.39 9.71
C TYR A 344 0.07 -10.77 10.13
N TYR A 345 -0.32 -9.62 9.55
CA TYR A 345 -1.52 -8.90 9.99
C TYR A 345 -2.80 -9.39 9.26
N PRO A 346 -3.85 -9.79 9.98
CA PRO A 346 -5.12 -10.22 9.38
C PRO A 346 -5.91 -9.07 8.74
N ILE A 347 -5.66 -7.82 9.17
CA ILE A 347 -6.26 -6.62 8.61
C ILE A 347 -5.16 -5.76 8.00
N ARG A 348 -5.34 -5.30 6.76
CA ARG A 348 -4.41 -4.37 6.10
C ARG A 348 -5.11 -3.15 5.55
N VAL A 349 -4.54 -1.98 5.83
CA VAL A 349 -4.92 -0.72 5.19
C VAL A 349 -3.88 -0.39 4.12
N CYS A 350 -4.33 -0.18 2.89
CA CYS A 350 -3.42 -0.12 1.75
C CYS A 350 -3.93 0.78 0.61
N THR A 351 -3.04 1.06 -0.35
CA THR A 351 -3.43 1.66 -1.64
C THR A 351 -3.95 0.58 -2.60
N PRO A 352 -4.78 0.92 -3.60
CA PRO A 352 -5.24 -0.06 -4.61
C PRO A 352 -4.07 -0.74 -5.32
N HIS A 353 -3.00 0.02 -5.57
CA HIS A 353 -1.75 -0.48 -6.16
C HIS A 353 -1.13 -1.65 -5.39
N GLN A 354 -1.21 -1.71 -4.05
CA GLN A 354 -0.62 -2.81 -3.29
C GLN A 354 -1.35 -4.13 -3.52
N ILE A 355 -2.68 -4.09 -3.66
CA ILE A 355 -3.47 -5.29 -3.98
C ILE A 355 -3.28 -5.68 -5.45
N LEU A 356 -3.29 -4.70 -6.35
CA LEU A 356 -3.05 -4.92 -7.78
C LEU A 356 -1.65 -5.47 -8.06
N ARG A 357 -0.64 -5.10 -7.27
CA ARG A 357 0.70 -5.67 -7.36
C ARG A 357 0.69 -7.19 -7.21
N SER A 358 -0.10 -7.72 -6.27
CA SER A 358 -0.27 -9.15 -6.10
C SER A 358 -1.01 -9.77 -7.29
N ALA A 359 -2.10 -9.15 -7.74
CA ALA A 359 -2.88 -9.63 -8.88
C ALA A 359 -2.06 -9.63 -10.19
N LEU A 360 -1.15 -8.68 -10.39
CA LEU A 360 -0.30 -8.57 -11.58
C LEU A 360 1.00 -9.40 -11.49
N ARG A 361 1.13 -10.27 -10.49
CA ARG A 361 2.32 -11.09 -10.24
C ARG A 361 3.61 -10.28 -10.01
N GLY A 362 3.49 -9.15 -9.31
CA GLY A 362 4.62 -8.41 -8.78
C GLY A 362 5.36 -9.19 -7.69
N ARG A 363 6.49 -8.67 -7.20
CA ARG A 363 7.30 -9.38 -6.20
C ARG A 363 6.48 -9.69 -4.94
N GLY A 364 6.47 -10.96 -4.53
CA GLY A 364 5.71 -11.44 -3.36
C GLY A 364 4.27 -11.85 -3.63
N TRP A 365 3.82 -11.83 -4.89
CA TRP A 365 2.42 -12.12 -5.25
C TRP A 365 1.91 -13.48 -4.77
N GLU A 366 2.78 -14.48 -4.66
CA GLU A 366 2.43 -15.85 -4.28
C GLU A 366 1.75 -15.92 -2.91
N GLN A 367 2.05 -14.99 -2.00
CA GLN A 367 1.38 -14.89 -0.70
C GLN A 367 -0.14 -14.68 -0.87
N SER A 368 -0.55 -13.95 -1.90
CA SER A 368 -1.96 -13.68 -2.18
C SER A 368 -2.80 -14.93 -2.44
N LEU A 369 -2.17 -16.03 -2.86
CA LEU A 369 -2.84 -17.33 -3.06
C LEU A 369 -3.39 -17.91 -1.74
N ILE A 370 -2.88 -17.47 -0.59
CA ILE A 370 -3.39 -17.82 0.74
C ILE A 370 -4.21 -16.68 1.34
N GLU A 371 -3.84 -15.44 1.06
CA GLU A 371 -4.45 -14.29 1.72
C GLU A 371 -5.78 -13.81 1.14
N PHE A 372 -5.98 -13.96 -0.16
CA PHE A 372 -7.16 -13.45 -0.87
C PHE A 372 -8.39 -14.38 -0.87
N PRO A 373 -8.26 -15.72 -0.84
CA PRO A 373 -9.42 -16.60 -0.74
C PRO A 373 -10.31 -16.24 0.45
N GLY A 374 -11.60 -16.02 0.18
CA GLY A 374 -12.58 -15.60 1.19
C GLY A 374 -12.36 -14.23 1.84
N ALA A 375 -11.39 -13.43 1.36
CA ALA A 375 -11.10 -12.12 1.94
C ALA A 375 -12.20 -11.10 1.64
N CYS A 376 -12.37 -10.15 2.56
CA CYS A 376 -13.22 -8.99 2.37
C CYS A 376 -12.37 -7.80 1.90
N PHE A 377 -12.77 -7.18 0.79
CA PHE A 377 -12.15 -5.99 0.24
C PHE A 377 -13.11 -4.81 0.35
N ILE A 378 -12.66 -3.72 0.98
CA ILE A 378 -13.41 -2.46 1.07
C ILE A 378 -12.68 -1.45 0.20
N PHE A 379 -13.26 -1.09 -0.95
CA PHE A 379 -12.78 -0.01 -1.81
C PHE A 379 -13.50 1.28 -1.43
N ASP A 380 -12.81 2.12 -0.66
CA ASP A 380 -13.34 3.41 -0.22
C ASP A 380 -12.95 4.52 -1.22
N GLU A 381 -13.90 5.40 -1.48
CA GLU A 381 -13.83 6.48 -2.47
C GLU A 381 -13.41 6.01 -3.88
N ILE A 382 -14.04 4.94 -4.36
CA ILE A 382 -13.75 4.39 -5.70
C ILE A 382 -13.89 5.42 -6.84
N HIS A 383 -14.74 6.45 -6.70
CA HIS A 383 -14.85 7.54 -7.69
C HIS A 383 -13.55 8.33 -7.88
N ALA A 384 -12.65 8.31 -6.88
CA ALA A 384 -11.38 9.02 -6.93
C ALA A 384 -10.28 8.18 -7.62
N TYR A 385 -10.56 6.95 -8.04
CA TYR A 385 -9.60 6.10 -8.73
C TYR A 385 -9.59 6.41 -10.22
N GLU A 386 -8.39 6.36 -10.81
CA GLU A 386 -8.24 6.49 -12.26
C GLU A 386 -8.94 5.35 -13.01
N PRO A 387 -9.53 5.60 -14.20
CA PRO A 387 -10.24 4.59 -14.99
C PRO A 387 -9.43 3.31 -15.22
N ARG A 388 -8.12 3.44 -15.47
CA ARG A 388 -7.20 2.31 -15.62
C ARG A 388 -7.12 1.45 -14.35
N ILE A 389 -7.03 2.07 -13.17
CA ILE A 389 -6.96 1.37 -11.88
C ILE A 389 -8.28 0.67 -11.59
N VAL A 390 -9.43 1.31 -11.87
CA VAL A 390 -10.76 0.70 -11.74
C VAL A 390 -10.89 -0.53 -12.64
N GLY A 391 -10.43 -0.45 -13.90
CA GLY A 391 -10.42 -1.59 -14.82
C GLY A 391 -9.59 -2.77 -14.31
N LEU A 392 -8.38 -2.51 -13.80
CA LEU A 392 -7.53 -3.55 -13.19
C LEU A 392 -8.16 -4.16 -11.92
N ILE A 393 -8.84 -3.34 -11.11
CA ILE A 393 -9.58 -3.83 -9.93
C ILE A 393 -10.66 -4.81 -10.37
N PHE A 394 -11.48 -4.49 -11.38
CA PHE A 394 -12.51 -5.40 -11.85
C PHE A 394 -11.96 -6.67 -12.48
N ALA A 395 -10.85 -6.59 -13.24
CA ALA A 395 -10.15 -7.76 -13.75
C ALA A 395 -9.68 -8.69 -12.61
N MET A 396 -9.15 -8.10 -11.52
CA MET A 396 -8.80 -8.84 -10.32
C MET A 396 -10.03 -9.43 -9.62
N ILE A 397 -11.14 -8.71 -9.53
CA ILE A 397 -12.38 -9.21 -8.94
C ILE A 397 -12.88 -10.45 -9.69
N HIS A 398 -12.83 -10.47 -11.02
CA HIS A 398 -13.20 -11.64 -11.82
C HIS A 398 -12.39 -12.89 -11.46
N TRP A 399 -11.10 -12.72 -11.16
CA TRP A 399 -10.24 -13.79 -10.66
C TRP A 399 -10.58 -14.23 -9.22
N LEU A 400 -10.92 -13.27 -8.34
CA LEU A 400 -11.10 -13.53 -6.92
C LEU A 400 -12.51 -13.99 -6.52
N LYS A 401 -13.53 -13.65 -7.30
CA LYS A 401 -14.92 -14.05 -7.04
C LYS A 401 -15.09 -15.57 -6.90
N PRO A 402 -14.54 -16.43 -7.78
CA PRO A 402 -14.57 -17.88 -7.60
C PRO A 402 -13.87 -18.38 -6.32
N LEU A 403 -12.98 -17.59 -5.74
CA LEU A 403 -12.27 -17.90 -4.48
C LEU A 403 -13.05 -17.45 -3.24
N GLY A 404 -14.30 -16.99 -3.40
CA GLY A 404 -15.18 -16.58 -2.32
C GLY A 404 -14.87 -15.19 -1.73
N ALA A 405 -14.00 -14.41 -2.38
CA ALA A 405 -13.73 -13.04 -1.98
C ALA A 405 -14.99 -12.16 -2.16
N LYS A 406 -15.12 -11.14 -1.30
CA LYS A 406 -16.28 -10.25 -1.27
C LYS A 406 -15.85 -8.80 -1.30
N PHE A 407 -16.67 -7.95 -1.91
CA PHE A 407 -16.32 -6.59 -2.28
C PHE A 407 -17.38 -5.59 -1.82
N LEU A 408 -16.94 -4.57 -1.09
CA LEU A 408 -17.74 -3.41 -0.73
C LEU A 408 -17.16 -2.16 -1.40
N PHE A 409 -17.99 -1.46 -2.17
CA PHE A 409 -17.63 -0.19 -2.78
C PHE A 409 -18.28 0.95 -2.01
N ALA A 410 -17.48 1.73 -1.29
CA ALA A 410 -17.97 2.76 -0.39
C ALA A 410 -17.69 4.16 -0.96
N SER A 411 -18.69 5.03 -1.00
CA SER A 411 -18.47 6.44 -1.34
C SER A 411 -19.56 7.38 -0.84
N ALA A 412 -19.20 8.64 -0.62
CA ALA A 412 -20.17 9.71 -0.41
C ALA A 412 -20.88 10.11 -1.70
N THR A 413 -20.15 10.07 -2.82
CA THR A 413 -20.62 10.47 -4.16
C THR A 413 -20.35 9.30 -5.09
N MET A 414 -21.39 8.50 -5.34
CA MET A 414 -21.32 7.37 -6.27
C MET A 414 -22.23 7.67 -7.46
N PRO A 415 -21.68 8.24 -8.54
CA PRO A 415 -22.46 8.51 -9.75
C PRO A 415 -23.15 7.26 -10.28
N GLU A 416 -24.34 7.41 -10.85
CA GLU A 416 -25.12 6.28 -11.38
C GLU A 416 -24.32 5.44 -12.41
N PHE A 417 -23.55 6.08 -13.29
CA PHE A 417 -22.72 5.36 -14.28
C PHE A 417 -21.72 4.41 -13.61
N LEU A 418 -21.14 4.80 -12.47
CA LEU A 418 -20.17 3.98 -11.75
C LEU A 418 -20.87 2.85 -11.01
N GLN A 419 -22.08 3.06 -10.50
CA GLN A 419 -22.91 1.99 -9.92
C GLN A 419 -23.27 0.93 -10.96
N GLN A 420 -23.66 1.37 -12.16
CA GLN A 420 -23.93 0.49 -13.29
C GLN A 420 -22.67 -0.27 -13.67
N LEU A 421 -21.54 0.41 -13.79
CA LEU A 421 -20.25 -0.19 -14.12
C LEU A 421 -19.83 -1.26 -13.09
N ILE A 422 -19.98 -0.99 -11.80
CA ILE A 422 -19.72 -1.94 -10.72
C ILE A 422 -20.68 -3.14 -10.87
N SER A 423 -21.98 -2.90 -11.00
CA SER A 423 -22.99 -3.97 -11.08
C SER A 423 -22.78 -4.89 -12.29
N GLU A 424 -22.47 -4.32 -13.46
CA GLU A 424 -22.15 -5.06 -14.68
C GLU A 424 -20.95 -5.99 -14.50
N ASN A 425 -19.90 -5.53 -13.80
CA ASN A 425 -18.67 -6.30 -13.64
C ASN A 425 -18.75 -7.33 -12.52
N LEU A 426 -19.66 -7.19 -11.54
CA LEU A 426 -19.84 -8.17 -10.48
C LEU A 426 -20.86 -9.27 -10.84
N GLY A 427 -21.67 -9.08 -11.88
CA GLY A 427 -22.54 -10.10 -12.45
C GLY A 427 -23.82 -10.40 -11.66
N GLU A 428 -24.14 -9.59 -10.64
CA GLU A 428 -25.33 -9.74 -9.78
C GLU A 428 -25.96 -8.36 -9.50
N LYS A 429 -27.26 -8.34 -9.17
CA LYS A 429 -27.91 -7.13 -8.69
C LYS A 429 -27.39 -6.83 -7.28
N LEU A 430 -26.49 -5.85 -7.19
CA LEU A 430 -25.87 -5.47 -5.93
C LEU A 430 -26.88 -4.81 -4.99
N THR A 431 -26.73 -5.10 -3.70
CA THR A 431 -27.46 -4.36 -2.67
C THR A 431 -26.82 -2.99 -2.50
N ILE A 432 -27.62 -1.94 -2.66
CA ILE A 432 -27.23 -0.57 -2.36
C ILE A 432 -27.63 -0.29 -0.91
N ILE A 433 -26.62 -0.04 -0.08
CA ILE A 433 -26.77 0.34 1.32
C ILE A 433 -26.68 1.86 1.39
N GLU A 434 -27.73 2.50 1.86
CA GLU A 434 -27.78 3.94 2.02
C GLU A 434 -28.70 4.36 3.17
N PRO A 435 -28.49 5.56 3.73
CA PRO A 435 -29.42 6.15 4.69
C PRO A 435 -30.86 6.17 4.16
N ASP A 436 -31.79 5.60 4.91
CA ASP A 436 -33.21 5.60 4.56
C ASP A 436 -33.88 6.88 5.07
N SER A 437 -34.41 7.71 4.17
CA SER A 437 -35.11 8.95 4.54
C SER A 437 -36.40 8.73 5.34
N THR A 438 -36.95 7.51 5.36
CA THR A 438 -38.11 7.16 6.18
C THR A 438 -37.74 6.86 7.64
N GLU A 439 -36.47 6.53 7.89
CA GLU A 439 -35.93 6.29 9.21
C GLU A 439 -35.46 7.61 9.87
N PRO A 440 -35.91 7.97 11.08
CA PRO A 440 -35.62 9.28 11.69
C PRO A 440 -34.13 9.60 11.80
N MET A 441 -33.31 8.65 12.28
CA MET A 441 -31.86 8.86 12.48
C MET A 441 -31.09 9.00 11.17
N ASP A 442 -31.57 8.38 10.10
CA ASP A 442 -30.95 8.44 8.77
C ASP A 442 -31.38 9.71 8.04
N ASN A 443 -32.66 10.08 8.16
CA ASN A 443 -33.16 11.34 7.64
C ASN A 443 -32.44 12.56 8.25
N GLU A 444 -32.08 12.53 9.53
CA GLU A 444 -31.24 13.55 10.17
C GLU A 444 -29.89 13.74 9.48
N VAL A 445 -29.35 12.69 8.84
CA VAL A 445 -28.08 12.76 8.09
C VAL A 445 -28.30 13.34 6.70
N ILE A 446 -29.34 12.88 5.99
CA ILE A 446 -29.62 13.27 4.59
C ILE A 446 -30.13 14.71 4.52
N ALA A 447 -31.02 15.08 5.44
CA ALA A 447 -31.63 16.40 5.53
C ALA A 447 -30.72 17.42 6.24
N LYS A 448 -29.51 17.02 6.66
CA LYS A 448 -28.58 17.87 7.38
C LYS A 448 -28.17 19.05 6.50
N LYS A 449 -28.59 20.24 6.92
CA LYS A 449 -28.26 21.51 6.26
C LYS A 449 -27.01 22.08 6.90
N ARG A 450 -25.89 22.03 6.19
CA ARG A 450 -24.59 22.47 6.72
C ARG A 450 -24.08 23.73 6.08
N HIS A 451 -24.45 23.97 4.82
CA HIS A 451 -23.78 24.94 3.97
C HIS A 451 -24.76 25.84 3.24
N MET A 452 -24.38 27.09 3.08
CA MET A 452 -24.99 28.01 2.11
C MET A 452 -23.99 28.24 0.98
N LEU A 453 -24.38 27.89 -0.25
CA LEU A 453 -23.50 28.01 -1.40
C LEU A 453 -23.54 29.42 -1.99
N GLU A 454 -22.37 30.00 -2.19
CA GLU A 454 -22.20 31.24 -2.95
C GLU A 454 -21.19 31.05 -4.07
N MET A 455 -21.45 31.65 -5.23
CA MET A 455 -20.53 31.68 -6.36
C MET A 455 -20.05 33.11 -6.59
N TRP A 456 -18.75 33.31 -6.53
CA TRP A 456 -18.14 34.64 -6.69
C TRP A 456 -17.42 34.74 -8.04
N SER A 457 -17.63 35.85 -8.74
CA SER A 457 -16.94 36.14 -10.00
C SER A 457 -15.45 36.38 -9.75
N GLY A 458 -14.61 36.00 -10.72
CA GLY A 458 -13.16 36.20 -10.59
C GLY A 458 -12.45 35.04 -9.90
N ASP A 459 -11.20 35.28 -9.51
CA ASP A 459 -10.34 34.30 -8.83
C ASP A 459 -10.17 34.60 -7.33
N ILE A 460 -9.52 33.68 -6.61
CA ILE A 460 -9.39 33.76 -5.16
C ILE A 460 -8.59 34.98 -4.69
N LEU A 461 -7.60 35.46 -5.46
CA LEU A 461 -6.78 36.62 -5.09
C LEU A 461 -7.57 37.93 -5.25
N GLU A 462 -8.43 38.01 -6.25
CA GLU A 462 -9.35 39.15 -6.44
C GLU A 462 -10.38 39.23 -5.31
N GLN A 463 -10.76 38.09 -4.72
CA GLN A 463 -11.87 37.98 -3.78
C GLN A 463 -11.46 37.90 -2.30
N ILE A 464 -10.18 37.66 -1.99
CA ILE A 464 -9.73 37.36 -0.63
C ILE A 464 -9.99 38.50 0.37
N ASP A 465 -9.83 39.75 -0.07
CA ASP A 465 -10.10 40.94 0.75
C ASP A 465 -11.58 40.96 1.20
N ALA A 466 -12.51 40.75 0.26
CA ALA A 466 -13.93 40.73 0.54
C ALA A 466 -14.31 39.56 1.47
N PHE A 467 -13.69 38.39 1.27
CA PHE A 467 -13.93 37.21 2.10
C PHE A 467 -13.48 37.42 3.56
N ILE A 468 -12.23 37.86 3.78
CA ILE A 468 -11.69 38.08 5.13
C ILE A 468 -12.48 39.17 5.86
N ASN A 469 -12.82 40.26 5.18
CA ASN A 469 -13.59 41.36 5.78
C ASN A 469 -15.01 40.92 6.18
N ARG A 470 -15.66 40.09 5.37
CA ARG A 470 -17.03 39.61 5.65
C ARG A 470 -17.10 38.67 6.85
N PHE A 471 -16.06 37.88 7.09
CA PHE A 471 -16.04 36.82 8.11
C PHE A 471 -14.92 37.02 9.13
N SER A 472 -14.59 38.27 9.45
CA SER A 472 -13.42 38.63 10.26
C SER A 472 -13.45 38.08 11.69
N ASP A 473 -14.61 37.73 12.24
CA ASP A 473 -14.79 37.12 13.57
C ASP A 473 -14.81 35.58 13.54
N LYS A 474 -14.65 34.96 12.37
CA LYS A 474 -14.82 33.51 12.17
C LYS A 474 -13.50 32.78 11.87
N LYS A 475 -13.54 31.44 11.96
CA LYS A 475 -12.46 30.59 11.43
C LYS A 475 -12.65 30.38 9.93
N LEU A 476 -11.63 30.73 9.16
CA LEU A 476 -11.64 30.79 7.70
C LEU A 476 -10.76 29.70 7.08
N LEU A 477 -11.32 29.01 6.09
CA LEU A 477 -10.63 28.01 5.29
C LEU A 477 -10.49 28.49 3.84
N ILE A 478 -9.26 28.59 3.37
CA ILE A 478 -8.93 29.07 2.02
C ILE A 478 -8.29 27.93 1.25
N ILE A 479 -8.92 27.48 0.17
CA ILE A 479 -8.49 26.27 -0.55
C ILE A 479 -8.10 26.60 -1.98
N CYS A 480 -6.82 26.44 -2.28
CA CYS A 480 -6.25 26.65 -3.60
C CYS A 480 -5.96 25.32 -4.28
N ASN A 481 -6.13 25.24 -5.60
CA ASN A 481 -5.79 24.06 -6.37
C ASN A 481 -4.26 23.88 -6.48
N HIS A 482 -3.49 24.99 -6.53
CA HIS A 482 -2.05 24.94 -6.77
C HIS A 482 -1.24 25.42 -5.56
N VAL A 483 -0.09 24.76 -5.33
CA VAL A 483 0.85 25.16 -4.27
C VAL A 483 1.32 26.61 -4.42
N ALA A 484 1.66 27.02 -5.65
CA ALA A 484 2.09 28.39 -5.91
C ALA A 484 1.00 29.41 -5.58
N THR A 485 -0.27 29.12 -5.91
CA THR A 485 -1.40 29.99 -5.55
C THR A 485 -1.55 30.07 -4.04
N ALA A 486 -1.47 28.94 -3.32
CA ALA A 486 -1.58 28.91 -1.87
C ALA A 486 -0.47 29.74 -1.18
N GLN A 487 0.77 29.63 -1.67
CA GLN A 487 1.91 30.45 -1.21
C GLN A 487 1.66 31.94 -1.47
N ASN A 488 1.19 32.31 -2.67
CA ASN A 488 0.88 33.71 -3.00
C ASN A 488 -0.22 34.30 -2.11
N VAL A 489 -1.28 33.53 -1.84
CA VAL A 489 -2.37 33.96 -0.95
C VAL A 489 -1.86 34.12 0.49
N HIS A 490 -1.01 33.22 0.98
CA HIS A 490 -0.38 33.33 2.30
C HIS A 490 0.45 34.60 2.43
N GLU A 491 1.37 34.82 1.49
CA GLU A 491 2.22 36.02 1.48
C GLU A 491 1.39 37.31 1.38
N TYR A 492 0.32 37.30 0.59
CA TYR A 492 -0.58 38.44 0.45
C TYR A 492 -1.27 38.79 1.77
N ILE A 493 -1.79 37.79 2.50
CA ILE A 493 -2.46 37.99 3.78
C ILE A 493 -1.46 38.46 4.85
N VAL A 494 -0.27 37.86 4.90
CA VAL A 494 0.81 38.28 5.83
C VAL A 494 1.20 39.74 5.59
N LYS A 495 1.41 40.16 4.33
CA LYS A 495 1.74 41.56 4.01
C LYS A 495 0.66 42.55 4.46
N ARG A 496 -0.62 42.19 4.30
CA ARG A 496 -1.74 43.04 4.75
C ARG A 496 -1.87 43.10 6.27
N ARG A 497 -1.65 41.97 6.95
CA ARG A 497 -1.55 41.93 8.42
C ARG A 497 -0.43 42.83 8.92
N ASP A 498 0.76 42.71 8.35
CA ASP A 498 1.94 43.49 8.76
C ASP A 498 1.78 44.99 8.47
N ALA A 499 0.97 45.34 7.46
CA ALA A 499 0.56 46.70 7.16
C ALA A 499 -0.58 47.23 8.06
N GLY A 500 -1.09 46.43 9.01
CA GLY A 500 -2.20 46.78 9.90
C GLY A 500 -3.57 46.82 9.23
N ILE A 501 -3.71 46.27 8.02
CA ILE A 501 -4.98 46.23 7.27
C ILE A 501 -5.87 45.11 7.80
N TYR A 502 -5.27 43.99 8.22
CA TYR A 502 -5.98 42.86 8.81
C TYR A 502 -5.63 42.71 10.29
N ASP A 503 -6.66 42.65 11.14
CA ASP A 503 -6.54 42.27 12.55
C ASP A 503 -6.74 40.76 12.71
N VAL A 504 -5.74 40.00 12.27
CA VAL A 504 -5.75 38.53 12.27
C VAL A 504 -4.42 37.98 12.76
N GLU A 505 -4.48 36.83 13.43
CA GLU A 505 -3.29 36.03 13.73
C GLU A 505 -2.58 35.58 12.45
N GLU A 506 -1.33 35.11 12.58
CA GLU A 506 -0.57 34.58 11.44
C GLU A 506 -1.34 33.44 10.75
N PRO A 507 -1.63 33.55 9.44
CA PRO A 507 -2.28 32.46 8.71
C PRO A 507 -1.34 31.26 8.63
N VAL A 508 -1.90 30.06 8.77
CA VAL A 508 -1.16 28.80 8.60
C VAL A 508 -1.32 28.29 7.17
N LEU A 509 -0.23 27.85 6.55
CA LEU A 509 -0.21 27.28 5.20
C LEU A 509 0.06 25.77 5.26
N LEU A 510 -0.69 24.97 4.49
CA LEU A 510 -0.46 23.53 4.37
C LEU A 510 -0.54 23.05 2.91
N HIS A 511 0.52 22.39 2.44
CA HIS A 511 0.58 21.78 1.11
C HIS A 511 1.65 20.69 1.01
N SER A 512 1.86 20.09 -0.16
CA SER A 512 2.78 18.97 -0.35
C SER A 512 4.27 19.34 -0.35
N ARG A 513 4.65 20.58 -0.66
CA ARG A 513 6.06 21.03 -0.80
C ARG A 513 6.76 21.43 0.52
N PHE A 514 6.37 20.83 1.64
CA PHE A 514 7.12 20.94 2.89
C PHE A 514 8.03 19.72 3.06
N THR A 515 9.09 19.82 3.86
CA THR A 515 9.77 18.61 4.33
C THR A 515 8.76 17.76 5.10
N GLN A 516 8.92 16.44 5.08
CA GLN A 516 8.01 15.56 5.83
C GLN A 516 7.95 15.93 7.32
N ARG A 517 9.08 16.37 7.88
CA ARG A 517 9.17 16.88 9.25
C ARG A 517 8.31 18.12 9.47
N ASP A 518 8.52 19.18 8.67
CA ASP A 518 7.80 20.45 8.88
C ASP A 518 6.31 20.30 8.59
N ARG A 519 5.95 19.53 7.56
CA ARG A 519 4.56 19.17 7.28
C ARG A 519 3.90 18.50 8.49
N SER A 520 4.59 17.52 9.08
CA SER A 520 4.10 16.81 10.26
C SER A 520 3.86 17.76 11.44
N ASN A 521 4.76 18.71 11.66
CA ASN A 521 4.62 19.71 12.72
C ASN A 521 3.44 20.64 12.47
N LEU A 522 3.26 21.10 11.22
CA LEU A 522 2.12 21.94 10.82
C LEU A 522 0.79 21.21 11.01
N GLU A 523 0.70 19.94 10.61
CA GLU A 523 -0.49 19.11 10.84
C GLU A 523 -0.81 18.98 12.34
N ASP A 524 0.20 18.79 13.20
CA ASP A 524 0.02 18.72 14.65
C ASP A 524 -0.45 20.06 15.25
N VAL A 525 0.06 21.19 14.76
CA VAL A 525 -0.40 22.54 15.14
C VAL A 525 -1.86 22.76 14.73
N ILE A 526 -2.20 22.42 13.48
CA ILE A 526 -3.57 22.58 12.95
C ILE A 526 -4.57 21.76 13.77
N LEU A 527 -4.22 20.51 14.12
CA LEU A 527 -5.11 19.65 14.90
C LEU A 527 -5.28 20.12 16.36
N LYS A 528 -4.23 20.67 16.98
CA LYS A 528 -4.28 21.13 18.38
C LYS A 528 -4.92 22.52 18.54
N GLN A 529 -4.60 23.43 17.64
CA GLN A 529 -4.96 24.85 17.79
C GLN A 529 -6.11 25.27 16.87
N GLN A 530 -6.28 24.60 15.71
CA GLN A 530 -7.21 25.00 14.64
C GLN A 530 -7.15 26.52 14.36
N PRO A 531 -6.12 26.97 13.62
CA PRO A 531 -5.81 28.40 13.42
C PRO A 531 -7.00 29.14 12.80
N LYS A 532 -7.12 30.44 13.13
CA LYS A 532 -8.20 31.31 12.62
C LYS A 532 -8.24 31.32 11.09
N ILE A 533 -7.10 31.37 10.43
CA ILE A 533 -7.00 31.28 8.97
C ILE A 533 -6.11 30.09 8.60
N LEU A 534 -6.67 29.14 7.88
CA LEU A 534 -5.94 28.03 7.27
C LEU A 534 -6.01 28.15 5.75
N ILE A 535 -4.84 28.23 5.13
CA ILE A 535 -4.66 28.20 3.68
C ILE A 535 -4.13 26.82 3.33
N ALA A 536 -4.78 26.13 2.41
CA ALA A 536 -4.36 24.79 2.04
C ALA A 536 -4.59 24.47 0.58
N THR A 537 -3.89 23.44 0.10
CA THR A 537 -4.26 22.76 -1.15
C THR A 537 -5.16 21.55 -0.88
N GLN A 538 -5.31 20.65 -1.85
CA GLN A 538 -6.10 19.41 -1.73
C GLN A 538 -5.69 18.49 -0.57
N VAL A 539 -4.55 18.75 0.06
CA VAL A 539 -4.05 17.97 1.20
C VAL A 539 -5.04 17.88 2.37
N ILE A 540 -5.96 18.84 2.52
CA ILE A 540 -6.99 18.81 3.57
C ILE A 540 -8.24 18.00 3.21
N GLU A 541 -8.43 17.63 1.94
CA GLU A 541 -9.63 16.94 1.46
C GLU A 541 -9.80 15.54 2.07
N VAL A 542 -8.73 14.97 2.65
CA VAL A 542 -8.65 13.52 2.89
C VAL A 542 -8.10 13.09 4.25
N SER A 543 -7.40 13.95 5.01
CA SER A 543 -6.63 13.48 6.18
C SER A 543 -6.77 14.24 7.49
N LEU A 544 -7.37 15.43 7.49
CA LEU A 544 -7.43 16.26 8.69
C LEU A 544 -8.88 16.42 9.18
N ASN A 545 -9.10 16.13 10.46
CA ASN A 545 -10.41 16.34 11.10
C ASN A 545 -10.63 17.84 11.41
N LEU A 546 -10.89 18.61 10.36
CA LEU A 546 -11.08 20.06 10.41
C LEU A 546 -12.56 20.42 10.51
N ASP A 547 -12.87 21.47 11.27
CA ASP A 547 -14.23 22.01 11.41
C ASP A 547 -14.19 23.55 11.43
N TYR A 548 -14.20 24.17 10.24
CA TYR A 548 -14.15 25.61 10.04
C TYR A 548 -15.55 26.25 9.96
N ASN A 549 -15.62 27.57 10.10
CA ASN A 549 -16.85 28.32 9.91
C ASN A 549 -17.10 28.59 8.44
N ASN A 550 -16.20 29.25 7.72
CA ASN A 550 -16.47 29.64 6.33
C ASN A 550 -15.33 29.22 5.42
N CYS A 551 -15.65 28.93 4.17
CA CYS A 551 -14.65 28.54 3.17
C CYS A 551 -14.76 29.37 1.90
N ILE A 552 -13.60 29.71 1.33
CA ILE A 552 -13.46 30.15 -0.06
C ILE A 552 -12.55 29.16 -0.79
N THR A 553 -12.95 28.74 -1.99
CA THR A 553 -12.20 27.75 -2.77
C THR A 553 -12.13 28.08 -4.26
N GLU A 554 -11.00 27.76 -4.87
CA GLU A 554 -10.85 27.69 -6.33
C GLU A 554 -11.81 26.64 -6.93
N PRO A 555 -12.24 26.81 -8.20
CA PRO A 555 -13.16 25.89 -8.84
C PRO A 555 -12.54 24.48 -8.95
N ALA A 556 -13.35 23.46 -8.70
CA ALA A 556 -12.94 22.06 -8.74
C ALA A 556 -14.13 21.17 -9.14
N PRO A 557 -13.89 19.89 -9.50
CA PRO A 557 -14.93 18.89 -9.65
C PRO A 557 -15.82 18.79 -8.39
N ILE A 558 -17.07 18.36 -8.58
CA ILE A 558 -18.11 18.35 -7.53
C ILE A 558 -17.73 17.49 -6.32
N ASP A 559 -17.16 16.32 -6.53
CA ASP A 559 -16.55 15.42 -5.56
C ASP A 559 -15.48 16.13 -4.70
N ALA A 560 -14.55 16.85 -5.33
CA ALA A 560 -13.55 17.64 -4.59
C ALA A 560 -14.22 18.76 -3.78
N LEU A 561 -15.19 19.48 -4.36
CA LEU A 561 -15.95 20.52 -3.64
C LEU A 561 -16.69 19.95 -2.43
N ILE A 562 -17.35 18.80 -2.55
CA ILE A 562 -18.04 18.12 -1.45
C ILE A 562 -17.07 17.78 -0.31
N GLN A 563 -15.88 17.27 -0.63
CA GLN A 563 -14.85 16.98 0.37
C GLN A 563 -14.32 18.25 1.07
N ARG A 564 -14.20 19.35 0.31
CA ARG A 564 -13.82 20.67 0.85
C ARG A 564 -14.90 21.23 1.76
N PHE A 565 -16.18 21.21 1.33
CA PHE A 565 -17.32 21.63 2.13
C PHE A 565 -17.48 20.74 3.38
N GLY A 566 -17.07 19.48 3.30
CA GLY A 566 -16.97 18.55 4.44
C GLY A 566 -16.03 18.99 5.58
N ARG A 567 -15.22 20.03 5.38
CA ARG A 567 -14.36 20.68 6.39
C ARG A 567 -14.98 21.94 7.00
N VAL A 568 -16.17 22.31 6.55
CA VAL A 568 -16.96 23.45 7.01
C VAL A 568 -18.21 22.94 7.71
N ASN A 569 -18.45 23.41 8.94
CA ASN A 569 -19.55 22.93 9.78
C ASN A 569 -19.66 21.38 9.76
N ARG A 570 -18.53 20.69 9.90
CA ARG A 570 -18.36 19.25 9.69
C ARG A 570 -19.35 18.44 10.51
N TYR A 571 -19.56 18.85 11.75
CA TYR A 571 -20.49 18.19 12.66
C TYR A 571 -21.94 18.70 12.54
N GLY A 572 -22.20 19.75 11.75
CA GLY A 572 -23.51 20.41 11.61
C GLY A 572 -24.12 20.79 12.96
N LYS A 573 -23.30 21.28 13.89
CA LYS A 573 -23.73 21.76 15.21
C LYS A 573 -24.02 23.26 15.22
N ARG A 574 -23.70 23.95 14.12
CA ARG A 574 -23.92 25.38 13.89
C ARG A 574 -24.99 25.57 12.81
N GLU A 575 -25.59 26.76 12.77
CA GLU A 575 -26.39 27.19 11.62
C GLU A 575 -25.61 27.01 10.30
N PRO A 576 -26.29 26.84 9.16
CA PRO A 576 -25.63 26.65 7.87
C PRO A 576 -24.61 27.75 7.60
N GLU A 577 -23.39 27.34 7.31
CA GLU A 577 -22.27 28.27 7.11
C GLU A 577 -21.96 28.46 5.63
N THR A 578 -21.43 29.63 5.27
CA THR A 578 -21.15 29.95 3.86
C THR A 578 -19.95 29.18 3.31
N VAL A 579 -20.13 28.54 2.15
CA VAL A 579 -19.07 28.02 1.28
C VAL A 579 -19.08 28.79 -0.05
N ILE A 580 -17.93 29.37 -0.41
CA ILE A 580 -17.77 30.22 -1.59
C ILE A 580 -16.91 29.50 -2.63
N VAL A 581 -17.44 29.37 -3.84
CA VAL A 581 -16.71 28.84 -5.00
C VAL A 581 -16.40 29.99 -5.96
N CYS A 582 -15.12 30.24 -6.23
CA CYS A 582 -14.70 31.19 -7.25
C CYS A 582 -14.99 30.64 -8.65
N LYS A 583 -15.47 31.48 -9.58
CA LYS A 583 -15.71 31.07 -10.98
C LYS A 583 -14.43 30.88 -11.79
N LYS A 584 -13.29 31.41 -11.34
CA LYS A 584 -11.98 31.26 -11.99
C LYS A 584 -10.94 30.76 -10.99
N GLN A 585 -9.95 30.04 -11.51
CA GLN A 585 -8.71 29.74 -10.80
C GLN A 585 -7.62 30.74 -11.22
N VAL A 586 -6.64 30.97 -10.34
CA VAL A 586 -5.50 31.87 -10.56
C VAL A 586 -4.53 31.28 -11.57
N ASN A 587 -4.25 29.98 -11.45
CA ASN A 587 -3.27 29.32 -12.31
C ASN A 587 -3.88 28.98 -13.68
N LYS A 588 -3.10 29.11 -14.75
CA LYS A 588 -3.54 28.75 -16.11
C LYS A 588 -3.52 27.26 -16.39
N PHE A 589 -2.69 26.50 -15.66
CA PHE A 589 -2.60 25.06 -15.80
C PHE A 589 -3.78 24.41 -15.04
N ASN A 590 -4.46 23.47 -15.69
CA ASN A 590 -5.58 22.76 -15.07
C ASN A 590 -5.06 21.49 -14.40
N ILE A 591 -5.35 21.32 -13.11
CA ILE A 591 -5.12 20.05 -12.39
C ILE A 591 -6.27 19.08 -12.67
N TYR A 592 -7.48 19.61 -12.82
CA TYR A 592 -8.68 18.83 -13.10
C TYR A 592 -9.11 18.96 -14.56
N PRO A 593 -9.84 17.96 -15.11
CA PRO A 593 -10.41 18.07 -16.45
C PRO A 593 -11.31 19.30 -16.56
N LYS A 594 -10.98 20.20 -17.49
CA LYS A 594 -11.67 21.48 -17.65
C LYS A 594 -13.18 21.31 -17.87
N ALA A 595 -13.58 20.33 -18.68
CA ALA A 595 -14.99 20.04 -18.96
C ALA A 595 -15.78 19.65 -17.70
N ILE A 596 -15.19 18.85 -16.80
CA ILE A 596 -15.84 18.44 -15.55
C ILE A 596 -16.00 19.63 -14.61
N VAL A 597 -14.98 20.49 -14.51
CA VAL A 597 -15.05 21.72 -13.69
C VAL A 597 -16.10 22.68 -14.24
N GLU A 598 -16.15 22.90 -15.56
CA GLU A 598 -17.15 23.75 -16.20
C GLU A 598 -18.57 23.22 -15.98
N LYS A 599 -18.79 21.91 -16.18
CA LYS A 599 -20.09 21.27 -15.93
C LYS A 599 -20.48 21.33 -14.46
N THR A 600 -19.52 21.20 -13.54
CA THR A 600 -19.73 21.41 -12.09
C THR A 600 -20.22 22.83 -11.81
N LEU A 601 -19.50 23.85 -12.30
CA LEU A 601 -19.87 25.25 -12.08
C LEU A 601 -21.27 25.58 -12.63
N GLN A 602 -21.61 25.07 -13.81
CA GLN A 602 -22.95 25.23 -14.41
C GLN A 602 -24.04 24.55 -13.56
N SER A 603 -23.77 23.34 -13.06
CA SER A 603 -24.75 22.56 -12.30
C SER A 603 -25.04 23.17 -10.93
N ILE A 604 -24.01 23.69 -10.24
CA ILE A 604 -24.16 24.32 -8.93
C ILE A 604 -24.70 25.76 -8.99
N GLU A 605 -24.71 26.40 -10.17
CA GLU A 605 -25.23 27.77 -10.33
C GLU A 605 -26.71 27.88 -9.94
N SER A 606 -27.49 26.84 -10.23
CA SER A 606 -28.89 26.72 -9.81
C SER A 606 -29.09 26.66 -8.29
N LEU A 607 -28.04 26.31 -7.54
CA LEU A 607 -28.06 26.18 -6.08
C LEU A 607 -27.53 27.44 -5.37
N GLN A 608 -27.14 28.48 -6.11
CA GLN A 608 -26.62 29.72 -5.53
C GLN A 608 -27.64 30.35 -4.56
N GLY A 609 -27.17 30.71 -3.36
CA GLY A 609 -27.99 31.32 -2.31
C GLY A 609 -28.95 30.35 -1.61
N THR A 610 -28.92 29.06 -1.96
CA THR A 610 -29.71 28.03 -1.28
C THR A 610 -28.92 27.41 -0.14
N VAL A 611 -29.64 26.96 0.88
CA VAL A 611 -29.08 26.12 1.94
C VAL A 611 -29.01 24.70 1.42
N LEU A 612 -27.80 24.19 1.26
CA LEU A 612 -27.51 22.86 0.73
C LEU A 612 -27.87 21.79 1.75
N ALA A 613 -28.77 20.88 1.36
CA ALA A 613 -28.86 19.55 1.94
C ALA A 613 -27.89 18.62 1.21
N GLU A 614 -27.49 17.53 1.86
CA GLU A 614 -26.53 16.59 1.25
C GLU A 614 -27.07 15.98 -0.05
N ARG A 615 -28.40 15.79 -0.14
CA ARG A 615 -29.07 15.32 -1.36
C ARG A 615 -28.81 16.22 -2.56
N ASN A 616 -28.77 17.54 -2.38
CA ASN A 616 -28.52 18.47 -3.49
C ASN A 616 -27.14 18.24 -4.11
N LEU A 617 -26.15 17.92 -3.29
CA LEU A 617 -24.78 17.67 -3.73
C LEU A 617 -24.67 16.33 -4.47
N ILE A 618 -25.42 15.32 -4.03
CA ILE A 618 -25.50 14.01 -4.72
C ILE A 618 -26.15 14.19 -6.10
N ASP A 619 -27.27 14.91 -6.18
CA ASP A 619 -27.97 15.15 -7.45
C ASP A 619 -27.07 15.90 -8.45
N VAL A 620 -26.27 16.86 -7.98
CA VAL A 620 -25.27 17.54 -8.83
C VAL A 620 -24.18 16.59 -9.30
N ALA A 621 -23.68 15.71 -8.43
CA ALA A 621 -22.67 14.73 -8.82
C ALA A 621 -23.19 13.82 -9.94
N ASP A 622 -24.42 13.32 -9.82
CA ASP A 622 -25.06 12.50 -10.86
C ASP A 622 -25.18 13.26 -12.19
N MET A 623 -25.56 14.54 -12.16
CA MET A 623 -25.62 15.38 -13.37
C MET A 623 -24.26 15.60 -14.02
N VAL A 624 -23.23 15.93 -13.24
CA VAL A 624 -21.87 16.20 -13.72
C VAL A 624 -21.30 14.95 -14.41
N TYR A 625 -21.51 13.78 -13.83
CA TYR A 625 -20.96 12.52 -14.31
C TYR A 625 -21.91 11.68 -15.17
N ALA A 626 -23.05 12.22 -15.59
CA ALA A 626 -24.06 11.50 -16.36
C ALA A 626 -23.51 10.85 -17.65
N ASP A 627 -22.50 11.47 -18.27
CA ASP A 627 -21.88 10.96 -19.51
C ASP A 627 -20.83 9.85 -19.26
N GLY A 628 -20.56 9.53 -17.99
CA GLY A 628 -19.57 8.56 -17.57
C GLY A 628 -18.14 8.95 -17.94
N TYR A 629 -17.32 7.94 -18.25
CA TYR A 629 -15.95 8.13 -18.72
C TYR A 629 -15.93 8.73 -20.12
N ALA A 630 -15.07 9.72 -20.35
CA ALA A 630 -14.77 10.20 -21.68
C ALA A 630 -14.22 9.06 -22.55
N LYS A 631 -14.30 9.18 -23.88
CA LYS A 631 -13.90 8.12 -24.82
C LYS A 631 -12.51 7.51 -24.50
N THR A 632 -11.50 8.36 -24.26
CA THR A 632 -10.14 7.91 -23.93
C THR A 632 -10.06 7.21 -22.57
N GLU A 633 -10.77 7.74 -21.57
CA GLU A 633 -10.86 7.13 -20.23
C GLU A 633 -11.55 5.76 -20.29
N ARG A 634 -12.60 5.64 -21.11
CA ARG A 634 -13.30 4.38 -21.34
C ARG A 634 -12.42 3.35 -22.03
N GLU A 635 -11.65 3.76 -23.06
CA GLU A 635 -10.68 2.89 -23.74
C GLU A 635 -9.57 2.41 -22.77
N GLU A 636 -9.09 3.28 -21.87
CA GLU A 636 -8.14 2.92 -20.82
C GLU A 636 -8.71 1.92 -19.82
N PHE A 637 -9.94 2.17 -19.35
CA PHE A 637 -10.68 1.25 -18.47
C PHE A 637 -10.86 -0.12 -19.13
N GLU A 638 -11.34 -0.18 -20.37
CA GLU A 638 -11.60 -1.44 -21.08
C GLU A 638 -10.33 -2.25 -21.35
N ARG A 639 -9.22 -1.56 -21.69
CA ARG A 639 -7.91 -2.19 -21.85
C ARG A 639 -7.41 -2.80 -20.53
N ALA A 640 -7.62 -2.09 -19.42
CA ALA A 640 -7.24 -2.55 -18.10
C ALA A 640 -8.13 -3.72 -17.60
N LEU A 641 -9.44 -3.64 -17.85
CA LEU A 641 -10.40 -4.70 -17.53
C LEU A 641 -10.08 -6.01 -18.26
N ASN A 642 -9.69 -5.91 -19.52
CA ASN A 642 -9.34 -7.07 -20.35
C ASN A 642 -7.85 -7.41 -20.31
N TYR A 643 -7.14 -7.04 -19.24
CA TYR A 643 -5.71 -7.30 -19.13
C TYR A 643 -5.47 -8.83 -19.18
N PRO A 644 -4.81 -9.37 -20.23
CA PRO A 644 -4.81 -10.81 -20.51
C PRO A 644 -4.31 -11.68 -19.36
N GLU A 645 -3.36 -11.14 -18.59
CA GLU A 645 -2.68 -11.87 -17.53
C GLU A 645 -3.52 -12.06 -16.28
N LEU A 646 -4.55 -11.23 -16.10
CA LEU A 646 -5.55 -11.31 -15.02
C LEU A 646 -6.75 -12.16 -15.43
N LYS A 647 -7.20 -12.01 -16.68
CA LYS A 647 -8.38 -12.73 -17.19
C LYS A 647 -8.24 -14.24 -17.07
N ASP A 648 -7.05 -14.75 -17.38
CA ASP A 648 -6.72 -16.17 -17.32
C ASP A 648 -5.57 -16.39 -16.32
N PHE A 649 -5.78 -15.92 -15.07
CA PHE A 649 -4.74 -15.88 -14.05
C PHE A 649 -4.09 -17.25 -13.80
N ASP A 650 -4.86 -18.30 -13.58
CA ASP A 650 -4.30 -19.62 -13.28
C ASP A 650 -3.60 -20.24 -14.51
N GLU A 651 -4.15 -20.04 -15.70
CA GLU A 651 -3.59 -20.60 -16.93
C GLU A 651 -2.19 -20.03 -17.21
N HIS A 652 -1.99 -18.73 -16.99
CA HIS A 652 -0.70 -18.05 -17.21
C HIS A 652 0.24 -18.06 -15.99
N THR A 653 -0.12 -18.76 -14.91
CA THR A 653 0.70 -18.78 -13.69
C THR A 653 1.97 -19.62 -13.84
N ILE A 654 3.13 -18.98 -13.76
CA ILE A 654 4.42 -19.68 -13.63
C ILE A 654 4.89 -19.52 -12.19
N ALA A 655 5.04 -20.63 -11.47
CA ALA A 655 5.52 -20.61 -10.09
C ALA A 655 6.96 -20.09 -10.04
N GLY A 656 7.30 -19.29 -9.03
CA GLY A 656 8.65 -18.77 -8.86
C GLY A 656 9.04 -17.63 -9.82
N VAL A 657 8.09 -17.08 -10.57
CA VAL A 657 8.29 -15.91 -11.45
C VAL A 657 7.50 -14.72 -10.94
N TYR A 658 8.16 -13.57 -10.87
CA TYR A 658 7.51 -12.28 -10.65
C TYR A 658 7.89 -11.32 -11.78
N ARG A 659 7.13 -10.24 -11.94
CA ARG A 659 7.30 -9.28 -13.04
C ARG A 659 7.74 -7.92 -12.52
N ASN A 660 8.88 -7.44 -13.01
CA ASN A 660 9.45 -6.14 -12.62
C ASN A 660 8.66 -4.95 -13.20
N TRP A 661 8.11 -5.09 -14.42
CA TRP A 661 7.34 -4.02 -15.07
C TRP A 661 6.07 -3.62 -14.28
N VAL A 662 5.63 -4.47 -13.35
CA VAL A 662 4.51 -4.18 -12.44
C VAL A 662 4.82 -2.94 -11.60
N GLU A 663 6.08 -2.74 -11.20
CA GLU A 663 6.51 -1.50 -10.56
C GLU A 663 6.39 -0.33 -11.54
N ASP A 664 6.74 -0.47 -12.82
CA ASP A 664 6.58 0.62 -13.81
C ASP A 664 5.10 0.97 -14.09
N VAL A 665 4.20 -0.02 -14.06
CA VAL A 665 2.75 0.18 -14.25
C VAL A 665 2.10 0.78 -13.01
N ILE A 666 2.64 0.53 -11.82
CA ILE A 666 2.14 1.04 -10.54
C ILE A 666 2.77 2.39 -10.16
N GLU A 667 4.06 2.56 -10.43
CA GLU A 667 4.82 3.77 -10.09
C GLU A 667 4.65 4.83 -11.18
N GLY A 668 4.38 4.46 -12.43
CA GLY A 668 4.32 5.40 -13.57
C GLY A 668 3.20 6.44 -13.55
N THR A 669 2.26 6.40 -12.60
CA THR A 669 1.04 7.24 -12.63
C THR A 669 1.11 8.58 -11.88
N ASP A 670 2.05 8.81 -10.96
CA ASP A 670 2.25 10.16 -10.36
C ASP A 670 3.61 10.27 -9.64
N GLN A 671 4.70 9.88 -10.32
CA GLN A 671 6.02 9.82 -9.69
C GLN A 671 6.44 11.17 -9.09
N SER A 672 6.69 11.16 -7.78
CA SER A 672 7.38 12.24 -7.08
C SER A 672 8.81 11.82 -6.78
N ILE A 673 9.79 12.65 -7.16
CA ILE A 673 11.18 12.53 -6.76
C ILE A 673 11.38 13.34 -5.48
N GLU A 674 12.04 12.75 -4.49
CA GLU A 674 12.39 13.42 -3.26
C GLU A 674 13.66 14.24 -3.44
N VAL A 675 13.60 15.53 -3.10
CA VAL A 675 14.74 16.45 -3.14
C VAL A 675 15.00 17.05 -1.76
N LEU A 676 16.25 17.36 -1.48
CA LEU A 676 16.69 17.98 -0.24
C LEU A 676 16.86 19.48 -0.43
N PRO A 677 16.09 20.34 0.28
CA PRO A 677 16.38 21.78 0.28
C PRO A 677 17.81 22.05 0.75
N GLU A 678 18.54 22.92 0.07
CA GLU A 678 19.94 23.25 0.38
C GLU A 678 20.15 23.68 1.85
N VAL A 679 19.20 24.44 2.41
CA VAL A 679 19.20 24.86 3.83
C VAL A 679 19.15 23.68 4.81
N CYS A 680 18.69 22.51 4.39
CA CYS A 680 18.64 21.29 5.19
C CYS A 680 19.89 20.41 5.02
N HIS A 681 20.82 20.75 4.11
CA HIS A 681 21.94 19.90 3.71
C HIS A 681 22.86 19.53 4.88
N GLU A 682 23.32 20.50 5.66
CA GLU A 682 24.19 20.22 6.82
C GLU A 682 23.53 19.29 7.83
N LYS A 683 22.25 19.52 8.13
CA LYS A 683 21.50 18.70 9.07
C LYS A 683 21.26 17.29 8.54
N TYR A 684 20.97 17.16 7.24
CA TYR A 684 20.84 15.88 6.56
C TYR A 684 22.13 15.06 6.63
N MET A 685 23.27 15.67 6.29
CA MET A 685 24.58 15.02 6.33
C MET A 685 25.01 14.67 7.76
N SER A 686 24.65 15.47 8.76
CA SER A 686 24.81 15.12 10.18
C SER A 686 24.00 13.87 10.54
N LEU A 687 22.71 13.83 10.21
CA LEU A 687 21.84 12.69 10.51
C LEU A 687 22.29 11.41 9.79
N ARG A 688 22.76 11.53 8.54
CA ARG A 688 23.36 10.44 7.76
C ARG A 688 24.62 9.89 8.43
N ARG A 689 25.55 10.75 8.87
CA ARG A 689 26.76 10.34 9.63
C ARG A 689 26.40 9.61 10.92
N ASP A 690 25.35 10.05 11.60
CA ASP A 690 24.83 9.43 12.82
C ASP A 690 24.01 8.15 12.55
N LYS A 691 23.91 7.69 11.29
CA LYS A 691 23.09 6.54 10.84
C LYS A 691 21.59 6.69 11.15
N ARG A 692 21.10 7.93 11.25
CA ARG A 692 19.69 8.29 11.48
C ARG A 692 18.98 8.50 10.14
N TRP A 693 18.96 7.47 9.30
CA TRP A 693 18.50 7.52 7.90
C TRP A 693 17.04 7.98 7.75
N ILE A 694 16.15 7.54 8.65
CA ILE A 694 14.73 7.94 8.61
C ILE A 694 14.61 9.44 8.84
N GLU A 695 15.27 9.97 9.86
CA GLU A 695 15.19 11.40 10.19
C GLU A 695 15.84 12.29 9.12
N ALA A 696 16.87 11.76 8.43
CA ALA A 696 17.44 12.38 7.26
C ALA A 696 16.41 12.41 6.11
N GLY A 697 15.77 11.27 5.81
CA GLY A 697 14.69 11.20 4.82
C GLY A 697 13.51 12.13 5.11
N MET A 698 13.20 12.38 6.39
CA MET A 698 12.15 13.33 6.78
C MET A 698 12.45 14.80 6.43
N LEU A 699 13.69 15.12 6.04
CA LEU A 699 14.08 16.43 5.53
C LEU A 699 13.90 16.58 4.01
N LEU A 700 13.41 15.54 3.35
CA LEU A 700 13.17 15.57 1.91
C LEU A 700 11.79 16.14 1.59
N VAL A 701 11.69 16.79 0.43
CA VAL A 701 10.50 17.39 -0.14
C VAL A 701 10.14 16.65 -1.43
N PRO A 702 8.89 16.18 -1.60
CA PRO A 702 8.48 15.54 -2.85
C PRO A 702 8.24 16.57 -3.97
N LEU A 703 8.80 16.32 -5.15
CA LEU A 703 8.55 17.06 -6.39
C LEU A 703 8.06 16.13 -7.49
N ARG A 704 7.09 16.55 -8.31
CA ARG A 704 6.69 15.77 -9.48
C ARG A 704 7.87 15.60 -10.44
N VAL A 705 8.00 14.45 -11.10
CA VAL A 705 9.08 14.18 -12.08
C VAL A 705 9.20 15.29 -13.13
N THR A 706 8.08 15.82 -13.62
CA THR A 706 8.09 16.93 -14.57
C THR A 706 8.71 18.21 -14.01
N GLN A 707 8.42 18.53 -12.73
CA GLN A 707 9.02 19.67 -12.03
C GLN A 707 10.50 19.43 -11.78
N PHE A 708 10.87 18.22 -11.36
CA PHE A 708 12.26 17.82 -11.16
C PHE A 708 13.08 17.98 -12.45
N SER A 709 12.62 17.41 -13.56
CA SER A 709 13.31 17.50 -14.85
C SER A 709 13.47 18.95 -15.32
N MET A 710 12.44 19.79 -15.14
CA MET A 710 12.51 21.21 -15.46
C MET A 710 13.50 21.97 -14.58
N LEU A 711 13.51 21.72 -13.27
CA LEU A 711 14.41 22.42 -12.33
C LEU A 711 15.86 21.97 -12.51
N ARG A 712 16.08 20.69 -12.83
CA ARG A 712 17.39 20.16 -13.20
C ARG A 712 17.93 20.80 -14.46
N SER A 713 17.12 20.93 -15.52
CA SER A 713 17.55 21.62 -16.76
C SER A 713 17.85 23.11 -16.55
N LYS A 714 17.20 23.73 -15.55
CA LYS A 714 17.50 25.11 -15.12
C LYS A 714 18.71 25.24 -14.18
N GLY A 715 19.38 24.15 -13.80
CA GLY A 715 20.56 24.16 -12.93
C GLY A 715 20.28 24.28 -11.43
N TYR A 716 19.04 24.03 -10.98
CA TYR A 716 18.66 24.13 -9.55
C TYR A 716 18.82 22.83 -8.78
N ILE A 717 19.07 21.72 -9.47
CA ILE A 717 19.10 20.38 -8.87
C ILE A 717 20.43 19.73 -9.17
N GLU A 718 21.10 19.28 -8.11
CA GLU A 718 22.39 18.60 -8.17
C GLU A 718 22.34 17.29 -7.35
N PRO A 719 22.98 16.21 -7.81
CA PRO A 719 23.06 14.97 -7.04
C PRO A 719 23.96 15.15 -5.81
N ILE A 720 23.61 14.51 -4.69
CA ILE A 720 24.50 14.39 -3.54
C ILE A 720 25.49 13.26 -3.82
N GLN A 721 26.79 13.57 -3.90
CA GLN A 721 27.82 12.59 -4.29
C GLN A 721 27.88 11.35 -3.37
N ASP A 722 27.58 11.53 -2.08
CA ASP A 722 27.66 10.47 -1.07
C ASP A 722 26.35 9.65 -0.90
N ASP A 723 25.31 9.93 -1.69
CA ASP A 723 23.98 9.35 -1.50
C ASP A 723 23.23 9.17 -2.82
N GLU A 724 23.43 8.00 -3.43
CA GLU A 724 22.76 7.63 -4.69
C GLU A 724 21.24 7.79 -4.59
N GLY A 725 20.67 8.61 -5.47
CA GLY A 725 19.23 8.81 -5.58
C GLY A 725 18.67 10.03 -4.83
N VAL A 726 19.48 10.77 -4.07
CA VAL A 726 19.05 12.02 -3.41
C VAL A 726 19.67 13.22 -4.12
N PHE A 727 18.84 14.23 -4.37
CA PHE A 727 19.24 15.45 -5.06
C PHE A 727 19.03 16.67 -4.17
N THR A 728 20.02 17.54 -4.09
CA THR A 728 19.89 18.85 -3.45
C THR A 728 19.20 19.81 -4.41
N ILE A 729 18.28 20.63 -3.88
CA ILE A 729 17.68 21.73 -4.62
C ILE A 729 18.08 23.08 -4.02
N THR A 730 18.64 23.95 -4.85
CA THR A 730 19.08 25.31 -4.49
C THR A 730 17.94 26.32 -4.70
N ALA A 731 16.77 26.05 -4.13
CA ALA A 731 15.61 26.93 -4.16
C ALA A 731 15.25 27.36 -2.74
N HIS A 732 14.62 28.52 -2.58
CA HIS A 732 14.26 29.02 -1.26
C HIS A 732 13.28 28.07 -0.58
N TYR A 733 13.57 27.77 0.69
CA TYR A 733 12.75 26.94 1.55
C TYR A 733 12.59 27.61 2.91
N ASP A 734 11.36 27.77 3.36
CA ASP A 734 11.01 28.24 4.69
C ASP A 734 10.07 27.22 5.34
N SER A 735 10.19 26.97 6.65
CA SER A 735 9.39 25.92 7.33
C SER A 735 7.89 26.27 7.47
N ARG A 736 7.49 27.52 7.20
CA ARG A 736 6.11 28.01 7.19
C ARG A 736 5.54 28.20 5.78
N ILE A 737 6.38 28.42 4.76
CA ILE A 737 5.97 28.60 3.36
C ILE A 737 6.25 27.36 2.49
N GLY A 738 7.22 26.55 2.87
CA GLY A 738 7.71 25.39 2.14
C GLY A 738 8.65 25.75 1.00
N LEU A 739 8.87 24.79 0.09
CA LEU A 739 9.78 24.95 -1.05
C LEU A 739 9.15 25.81 -2.14
N GLN A 740 9.81 26.92 -2.47
CA GLN A 740 9.36 27.90 -3.46
C GLN A 740 10.12 27.71 -4.78
N ILE A 741 9.40 27.26 -5.81
CA ILE A 741 9.96 26.94 -7.13
C ILE A 741 9.28 27.69 -8.29
N ALA A 742 8.31 28.56 -7.99
CA ALA A 742 7.67 29.39 -9.01
C ALA A 742 8.64 30.45 -9.51
N ASP A 743 8.60 30.74 -10.81
CA ASP A 743 9.32 31.83 -11.46
C ASP A 743 10.85 31.88 -11.26
N LEU A 744 11.47 30.73 -10.97
CA LEU A 744 12.92 30.63 -10.92
C LEU A 744 13.55 30.90 -12.30
N PRO A 745 14.48 31.88 -12.42
CA PRO A 745 15.18 32.18 -13.67
C PRO A 745 16.09 31.00 -14.08
N GLN A 746 16.67 31.01 -15.28
CA GLN A 746 17.68 30.02 -15.63
C GLN A 746 18.98 30.36 -14.88
N LYS A 747 19.59 29.40 -14.17
CA LYS A 747 20.95 29.61 -13.63
C LYS A 747 21.91 29.66 -14.82
N ASN A 748 22.59 30.79 -14.98
CA ASN A 748 23.73 30.87 -15.89
C ASN A 748 24.83 29.99 -15.33
N ASN A 749 24.93 28.74 -15.79
CA ASN A 749 26.03 27.86 -15.43
C ASN A 749 27.33 28.45 -16.00
N GLY A 750 28.07 29.17 -15.16
CA GLY A 750 29.51 29.28 -15.30
C GLY A 750 30.13 27.90 -15.11
N GLY A 751 30.24 27.14 -16.19
CA GLY A 751 31.13 25.99 -16.33
C GLY A 751 30.73 24.71 -15.58
N ALA A 752 29.95 23.84 -16.23
CA ALA A 752 30.17 22.40 -16.18
C ALA A 752 29.39 21.73 -17.34
N VAL A 753 30.15 21.18 -18.28
CA VAL A 753 29.67 20.32 -19.36
C VAL A 753 29.41 18.94 -18.76
N PHE A 754 28.21 18.40 -18.95
CA PHE A 754 27.84 17.03 -18.53
C PHE A 754 28.47 15.99 -19.48
N ILE A 755 29.08 14.95 -18.91
CA ILE A 755 29.15 13.58 -19.45
C ILE A 755 28.15 12.75 -18.65
#